data_AF-Q566A8-F1
#
_entry.id   AF-Q566A8-F1
#
_cell.length_a   1.000
_cell.length_b   1.000
_cell.length_c   1.000
_cell.angle_alpha   90.00
_cell.angle_beta   90.00
_cell.angle_gamma   90.00
#
_symmetry.space_group_name_H-M   'P 1'
#
loop_
_entity.id
_entity.type
_entity.pdbx_description
1 polymer ?
#
loop_
_entity_poly.entity_id
_entity_poly.type
_entity_poly.pdbx_seq_one_letter_code
_entity_poly.pdbx_strand_id
1 'polypeptide(L)'
;MAEDSTAEPPAADKPNRDGSAPDAGRALAGATAEQPAASGAGAVWAPTGTGVPPTKFENVWSWTARKYRVRTVALLLVNLALFCGLCMFTHWLHVADPFDFSWGSYSAPLKFWGEQTQNLNDFVLYPISVEQNYMHGVVLGLLVASIVAVPISVAILYRFPFALPFAAAVAIFAHMPWMAITLVGSCVLAAVKPFRLSFRFGAALVAMLPVILYLYLATRGTSHQVGTYASPDQRLLLAAPWVLAILAACTMLGTILAISRVVNYRPGAVAPVMAVMFATPAILFHVYVGFDEVSYRVLEAEFGPRSRRFAAQDVTERMVGWLRARLRELGGKELFDVFGGGLERLFAMQHDFTHRLQRDFLADRRRADEACQAFIADHPRSRYVPNVLYIQGWVLDSRLDTRKLLLSGAPVRRELYSDYPHVRSEESWLALLTGYPDSPLAIAARLRLAQLHLRRGEVDEGLELLADLRQPQGRFAAGSETQPALRPWQRSDEPESSLGFDPQWYRREAQRLYELIQANRYDVRYGTAPLRELAGLDPHRPGWRNQLLGLAARYPDALLYDNILVRWADSNSDRDQRAEQLEACVRDFPHGDAAAEAMFRLAELRTQARGDDQEAHRQEGIKRMREVAERFGETCWGQEAARRLRILQPPAEPASPTAVPP
;
A
#
# COMPACT_ATOMS: atom_id res chain seq x y z
N MET A 1 -16.96 -21.30 -36.00
CA MET A 1 -15.97 -20.54 -36.78
C MET A 1 -14.64 -21.23 -36.57
N ALA A 2 -14.07 -21.67 -37.68
CA ALA A 2 -12.93 -22.58 -37.77
C ALA A 2 -11.60 -21.90 -37.45
N GLU A 3 -10.67 -22.75 -36.98
CA GLU A 3 -9.21 -22.75 -37.19
C GLU A 3 -8.42 -21.44 -36.96
N ASP A 4 -7.46 -21.48 -36.02
CA ASP A 4 -6.07 -21.58 -36.45
C ASP A 4 -5.17 -22.14 -35.33
N SER A 5 -4.33 -23.10 -35.72
CA SER A 5 -3.44 -23.91 -34.90
C SER A 5 -2.01 -23.61 -35.36
N THR A 6 -1.20 -22.98 -34.52
CA THR A 6 0.22 -22.79 -34.79
C THR A 6 1.06 -23.61 -33.83
N ALA A 7 1.69 -24.63 -34.41
CA ALA A 7 2.61 -25.57 -33.79
C ALA A 7 3.96 -24.92 -33.42
N GLU A 8 4.49 -25.30 -32.25
CA GLU A 8 5.86 -25.06 -31.82
C GLU A 8 6.86 -25.97 -32.55
N PRO A 9 8.09 -25.50 -32.85
CA PRO A 9 9.18 -26.36 -33.28
C PRO A 9 10.02 -26.89 -32.09
N PRO A 10 10.63 -28.08 -32.22
CA PRO A 10 11.31 -28.75 -31.12
C PRO A 10 12.74 -28.28 -30.85
N ALA A 11 13.16 -28.55 -29.61
CA ALA A 11 14.42 -28.24 -28.97
C ALA A 11 15.68 -28.72 -29.73
N ALA A 12 16.69 -27.85 -29.76
CA ALA A 12 18.03 -28.16 -30.25
C ALA A 12 18.97 -28.51 -29.08
N ASP A 13 19.55 -29.70 -29.20
CA ASP A 13 20.66 -30.27 -28.45
C ASP A 13 21.85 -29.31 -28.27
N LYS A 14 22.41 -29.24 -27.05
CA LYS A 14 23.73 -28.67 -26.80
C LYS A 14 24.71 -29.79 -26.42
N PRO A 15 25.86 -29.90 -27.11
CA PRO A 15 26.84 -30.92 -26.79
C PRO A 15 27.67 -30.55 -25.57
N ASN A 16 27.88 -31.58 -24.75
CA ASN A 16 28.85 -31.71 -23.68
C ASN A 16 30.26 -31.36 -24.16
N ARG A 17 30.98 -30.51 -23.43
CA ARG A 17 32.41 -30.23 -23.67
C ARG A 17 33.19 -30.36 -22.38
N ASP A 18 33.82 -31.53 -22.26
CA ASP A 18 34.98 -31.78 -21.43
C ASP A 18 36.11 -30.80 -21.78
N GLY A 19 36.80 -30.31 -20.76
CA GLY A 19 37.87 -29.33 -20.88
C GLY A 19 38.83 -29.44 -19.71
N SER A 20 39.75 -30.37 -19.81
CA SER A 20 40.81 -30.71 -18.86
C SER A 20 41.72 -29.53 -18.49
N ALA A 21 42.25 -29.61 -17.27
CA ALA A 21 43.33 -28.78 -16.72
C ALA A 21 44.60 -28.78 -17.58
N PRO A 22 45.53 -27.84 -17.31
CA PRO A 22 46.82 -28.35 -16.89
C PRO A 22 47.46 -27.65 -15.68
N ASP A 23 48.20 -28.49 -14.97
CA ASP A 23 49.30 -28.21 -14.05
C ASP A 23 50.27 -27.12 -14.51
N ALA A 24 50.65 -26.26 -13.58
CA ALA A 24 51.99 -25.69 -13.42
C ALA A 24 52.08 -25.26 -11.94
N GLY A 25 53.07 -25.63 -11.13
CA GLY A 25 54.46 -25.95 -11.41
C GLY A 25 55.28 -25.26 -10.32
N ARG A 26 55.77 -26.05 -9.35
CA ARG A 26 56.66 -25.72 -8.23
C ARG A 26 57.95 -24.97 -8.65
N ALA A 27 58.36 -24.01 -7.81
CA ALA A 27 59.75 -23.67 -7.45
C ALA A 27 59.67 -22.80 -6.17
N LEU A 28 60.03 -23.20 -4.95
CA LEU A 28 61.26 -23.71 -4.33
C LEU A 28 62.49 -22.77 -4.40
N ALA A 29 62.80 -22.24 -3.21
CA ALA A 29 64.12 -22.02 -2.60
C ALA A 29 64.98 -20.80 -3.00
N GLY A 30 65.40 -20.09 -1.94
CA GLY A 30 66.80 -19.73 -1.73
C GLY A 30 67.13 -18.24 -1.75
N ALA A 31 67.50 -17.68 -0.59
CA ALA A 31 68.80 -17.02 -0.37
C ALA A 31 68.83 -16.23 0.94
N THR A 32 69.50 -16.82 1.93
CA THR A 32 70.18 -16.19 3.06
C THR A 32 71.43 -15.43 2.57
N ALA A 33 71.68 -14.22 3.09
CA ALA A 33 72.99 -13.56 3.17
C ALA A 33 72.85 -12.39 4.16
N GLU A 34 73.39 -12.54 5.38
CA GLU A 34 74.72 -12.07 5.82
C GLU A 34 74.75 -10.60 6.27
N GLN A 35 74.99 -10.43 7.57
CA GLN A 35 75.47 -9.22 8.24
C GLN A 35 76.88 -8.86 7.75
N PRO A 36 77.29 -7.60 7.98
CA PRO A 36 78.34 -7.46 8.98
C PRO A 36 78.06 -6.38 10.01
N ALA A 37 78.55 -6.68 11.22
CA ALA A 37 78.66 -5.77 12.35
C ALA A 37 79.69 -4.67 12.08
N ALA A 38 79.37 -3.45 12.51
CA ALA A 38 80.37 -2.42 12.79
C ALA A 38 79.99 -1.72 14.11
N SER A 39 80.78 -2.02 15.12
CA SER A 39 80.88 -1.32 16.40
C SER A 39 81.48 0.07 16.19
N GLY A 40 80.84 1.11 16.72
CA GLY A 40 81.36 2.48 16.75
C GLY A 40 80.86 3.21 17.98
N ALA A 41 81.79 3.63 18.82
CA ALA A 41 81.61 4.11 20.18
C ALA A 41 80.91 5.49 20.29
N GLY A 42 80.21 5.66 21.42
CA GLY A 42 80.18 6.87 22.25
C GLY A 42 80.03 8.23 21.55
N ALA A 43 78.80 8.72 21.44
CA ALA A 43 78.54 10.14 21.30
C ALA A 43 77.34 10.53 22.17
N VAL A 44 77.57 11.52 23.03
CA VAL A 44 76.64 12.18 23.96
C VAL A 44 75.43 12.73 23.18
N TRP A 45 74.22 12.27 23.49
CA TRP A 45 72.98 12.82 22.91
C TRP A 45 72.55 14.08 23.65
N ALA A 46 72.85 15.24 23.07
CA ALA A 46 72.13 16.47 23.31
C ALA A 46 70.77 16.42 22.58
N PRO A 47 69.69 17.04 23.12
CA PRO A 47 68.39 17.07 22.47
C PRO A 47 68.41 18.08 21.32
N THR A 48 68.92 17.69 20.16
CA THR A 48 68.71 18.43 18.91
C THR A 48 67.28 18.18 18.44
N GLY A 49 66.40 19.14 18.71
CA GLY A 49 65.07 19.22 18.13
C GLY A 49 65.15 19.32 16.61
N THR A 50 65.30 18.19 15.92
CA THR A 50 64.95 18.08 14.50
C THR A 50 63.44 18.12 14.43
N GLY A 51 62.87 19.32 14.41
CA GLY A 51 61.48 19.52 14.03
C GLY A 51 61.28 18.93 12.65
N VAL A 52 60.77 17.70 12.57
CA VAL A 52 60.31 17.10 11.32
C VAL A 52 59.36 18.13 10.74
N PRO A 53 59.69 18.77 9.60
CA PRO A 53 58.85 19.81 9.05
C PRO A 53 57.45 19.21 8.87
N PRO A 54 56.39 19.90 9.34
CA PRO A 54 55.04 19.36 9.28
C PRO A 54 54.78 18.89 7.85
N THR A 55 54.55 17.59 7.69
CA THR A 55 54.38 16.96 6.38
C THR A 55 53.26 17.69 5.66
N LYS A 56 53.65 18.51 4.69
CA LYS A 56 52.73 19.37 3.94
C LYS A 56 51.74 18.43 3.27
N PHE A 57 50.48 18.48 3.69
CA PHE A 57 49.45 17.58 3.19
C PHE A 57 49.35 17.67 1.67
N GLU A 58 49.88 16.66 0.98
CA GLU A 58 49.79 16.54 -0.46
C GLU A 58 48.32 16.29 -0.86
N ASN A 59 47.78 17.19 -1.68
CA ASN A 59 46.46 17.04 -2.29
C ASN A 59 46.55 15.97 -3.39
N VAL A 60 45.48 15.23 -3.72
CA VAL A 60 45.43 14.30 -4.86
C VAL A 60 45.97 14.92 -6.16
N TRP A 61 45.80 16.24 -6.31
CA TRP A 61 46.27 17.00 -7.46
C TRP A 61 47.73 17.49 -7.39
N SER A 62 48.48 17.23 -6.32
CA SER A 62 49.94 17.50 -6.28
C SER A 62 50.71 16.60 -7.24
N TRP A 63 50.13 15.45 -7.60
CA TRP A 63 50.70 14.49 -8.55
C TRP A 63 50.49 14.99 -9.98
N THR A 64 51.51 15.64 -10.53
CA THR A 64 51.43 16.30 -11.85
C THR A 64 51.54 15.33 -13.03
N ALA A 65 52.05 14.11 -12.84
CA ALA A 65 52.27 13.19 -13.95
C ALA A 65 50.94 12.76 -14.62
N ARG A 66 50.91 12.79 -15.96
CA ARG A 66 49.72 12.52 -16.79
C ARG A 66 49.02 11.20 -16.44
N LYS A 67 49.78 10.14 -16.16
CA LYS A 67 49.26 8.81 -15.79
C LYS A 67 48.36 8.86 -14.56
N TYR A 68 48.73 9.61 -13.53
CA TYR A 68 47.94 9.74 -12.31
C TYR A 68 46.67 10.55 -12.55
N ARG A 69 46.76 11.64 -13.34
CA ARG A 69 45.58 12.45 -13.70
C ARG A 69 44.54 11.65 -14.47
N VAL A 70 44.95 10.88 -15.48
CA VAL A 70 44.04 10.04 -16.26
C VAL A 70 43.38 8.99 -15.37
N ARG A 71 44.16 8.31 -14.52
CA ARG A 71 43.62 7.35 -13.55
C ARG A 71 42.61 7.99 -12.60
N THR A 72 42.91 9.17 -12.06
CA THR A 72 42.00 9.93 -11.19
C THR A 72 40.69 10.24 -11.88
N VAL A 73 40.74 10.77 -13.10
CA VAL A 73 39.52 11.13 -13.86
C VAL A 73 38.71 9.88 -14.17
N ALA A 74 39.34 8.81 -14.65
CA ALA A 74 38.65 7.55 -14.92
C ALA A 74 37.94 6.98 -13.69
N LEU A 75 38.61 6.97 -12.54
CA LEU A 75 38.02 6.50 -11.28
C LEU A 75 36.91 7.41 -10.76
N LEU A 76 37.04 8.73 -10.94
CA LEU A 76 36.00 9.68 -10.59
C LEU A 76 34.75 9.48 -11.47
N LEU A 77 34.93 9.21 -12.76
CA LEU A 77 33.83 8.88 -13.67
C LEU A 77 33.15 7.56 -13.30
N VAL A 78 33.91 6.53 -12.94
CA VAL A 78 33.35 5.26 -12.43
C VAL A 78 32.55 5.50 -11.13
N ASN A 79 33.08 6.29 -10.20
CA ASN A 79 32.36 6.64 -8.98
C ASN A 79 31.09 7.42 -9.27
N LEU A 80 31.14 8.36 -10.22
CA LEU A 80 29.97 9.13 -10.63
C LEU A 80 28.92 8.20 -11.25
N ALA A 81 29.31 7.26 -12.11
CA ALA A 81 28.38 6.30 -12.72
C ALA A 81 27.72 5.39 -11.66
N LEU A 82 28.49 4.85 -10.72
CA LEU A 82 27.95 4.08 -9.59
C LEU A 82 26.98 4.92 -8.74
N PHE A 83 27.32 6.18 -8.50
CA PHE A 83 26.49 7.10 -7.74
C PHE A 83 25.20 7.48 -8.48
N CYS A 84 25.24 7.65 -9.79
CA CYS A 84 24.03 7.82 -10.61
C CYS A 84 23.12 6.60 -10.49
N GLY A 85 23.67 5.38 -10.55
CA GLY A 85 22.92 4.15 -10.31
C GLY A 85 22.27 4.10 -8.92
N LEU A 86 22.98 4.57 -7.88
CA LEU A 86 22.42 4.72 -6.54
C LEU A 86 21.27 5.74 -6.50
N CYS A 87 21.41 6.88 -7.18
CA CYS A 87 20.36 7.89 -7.26
C CYS A 87 19.12 7.36 -7.99
N MET A 88 19.31 6.68 -9.13
CA MET A 88 18.24 6.03 -9.87
C MET A 88 17.54 4.95 -9.05
N PHE A 89 18.30 4.11 -8.33
CA PHE A 89 17.72 3.12 -7.43
C PHE A 89 16.92 3.77 -6.30
N THR A 90 17.40 4.90 -5.76
CA THR A 90 16.69 5.67 -4.74
C THR A 90 15.37 6.23 -5.28
N HIS A 91 15.37 6.74 -6.52
CA HIS A 91 14.14 7.21 -7.17
C HIS A 91 13.16 6.07 -7.46
N TRP A 92 13.67 4.95 -8.00
CA TRP A 92 12.86 3.77 -8.26
C TRP A 92 12.21 3.23 -6.99
N LEU A 93 12.90 3.22 -5.85
CA LEU A 93 12.30 2.81 -4.57
C LEU A 93 11.12 3.69 -4.13
N HIS A 94 11.09 4.96 -4.55
CA HIS A 94 10.06 5.92 -4.17
C HIS A 94 8.87 5.92 -5.12
N VAL A 95 9.10 5.71 -6.41
CA VAL A 95 8.05 5.82 -7.44
C VAL A 95 7.63 4.45 -8.00
N ALA A 96 8.46 3.42 -7.83
CA ALA A 96 8.42 2.13 -8.53
C ALA A 96 8.54 2.22 -10.06
N ASP A 97 8.73 3.41 -10.61
CA ASP A 97 9.04 3.64 -12.01
C ASP A 97 10.56 3.87 -12.16
N PRO A 98 11.27 3.08 -13.00
CA PRO A 98 12.69 3.26 -13.18
C PRO A 98 13.05 4.60 -13.85
N PHE A 99 12.13 5.21 -14.63
CA PHE A 99 12.43 6.40 -15.43
C PHE A 99 11.21 7.32 -15.62
N ASP A 100 11.01 8.27 -14.71
CA ASP A 100 10.02 9.35 -14.89
C ASP A 100 10.67 10.73 -15.08
N PHE A 101 11.07 11.05 -16.31
CA PHE A 101 11.64 12.37 -16.61
C PHE A 101 10.58 13.47 -16.84
N SER A 102 9.34 13.27 -16.40
CA SER A 102 8.30 14.27 -16.59
C SER A 102 8.55 15.52 -15.76
N TRP A 103 8.20 16.69 -16.30
CA TRP A 103 8.31 17.96 -15.57
C TRP A 103 7.49 17.96 -14.27
N GLY A 104 6.40 17.20 -14.24
CA GLY A 104 5.60 17.00 -13.02
C GLY A 104 6.41 16.37 -11.89
N SER A 105 7.17 15.31 -12.20
CA SER A 105 8.04 14.60 -11.26
C SER A 105 9.09 15.52 -10.61
N TYR A 106 9.66 16.45 -11.39
CA TYR A 106 10.66 17.39 -10.88
C TYR A 106 10.06 18.59 -10.13
N SER A 107 8.91 19.08 -10.58
CA SER A 107 8.29 20.28 -10.01
C SER A 107 7.50 20.00 -8.74
N ALA A 108 6.98 18.77 -8.55
CA ALA A 108 6.23 18.41 -7.34
C ALA A 108 7.10 18.49 -6.06
N PRO A 109 8.32 17.91 -5.99
CA PRO A 109 9.22 18.07 -4.84
C PRO A 109 9.68 19.51 -4.57
N LEU A 110 9.66 20.38 -5.59
CA LEU A 110 10.06 21.78 -5.45
C LEU A 110 9.01 22.64 -4.73
N LYS A 111 7.74 22.19 -4.67
CA LYS A 111 6.71 22.89 -3.92
C LYS A 111 7.01 22.77 -2.43
N PHE A 112 7.42 23.87 -1.82
CA PHE A 112 7.72 23.91 -0.38
C PHE A 112 6.45 24.02 0.49
N TRP A 113 5.35 24.53 -0.08
CA TRP A 113 4.09 24.78 0.62
C TRP A 113 2.90 24.16 -0.13
N GLY A 114 1.94 23.59 0.61
CA GLY A 114 0.67 23.08 0.09
C GLY A 114 0.38 21.62 0.47
N GLU A 115 -0.81 21.13 0.10
CA GLU A 115 -1.24 19.74 0.37
C GLU A 115 -0.47 18.68 -0.44
N GLN A 116 0.33 19.12 -1.42
CA GLN A 116 1.09 18.27 -2.34
C GLN A 116 2.61 18.33 -2.09
N THR A 117 3.04 18.81 -0.92
CA THR A 117 4.47 18.82 -0.58
C THR A 117 4.92 17.38 -0.40
N GLN A 118 5.73 16.86 -1.33
CA GLN A 118 6.41 15.58 -1.17
C GLN A 118 7.50 15.77 -0.11
N ASN A 119 7.19 15.34 1.10
CA ASN A 119 8.09 15.47 2.25
C ASN A 119 9.00 14.24 2.29
N LEU A 120 10.11 14.31 3.01
CA LEU A 120 10.90 13.11 3.31
C LEU A 120 10.06 12.04 4.03
N ASN A 121 9.03 12.44 4.78
CA ASN A 121 8.06 11.52 5.37
C ASN A 121 7.31 10.69 4.32
N ASP A 122 7.09 11.23 3.11
CA ASP A 122 6.47 10.49 2.01
C ASP A 122 7.34 9.30 1.59
N PHE A 123 8.67 9.47 1.53
CA PHE A 123 9.63 8.38 1.27
C PHE A 123 9.62 7.26 2.32
N VAL A 124 9.15 7.54 3.54
CA VAL A 124 9.09 6.56 4.64
C VAL A 124 7.75 5.83 4.66
N LEU A 125 6.71 6.46 4.12
CA LEU A 125 5.34 5.95 4.12
C LEU A 125 4.93 5.33 2.79
N TYR A 126 5.53 5.78 1.69
CA TYR A 126 5.19 5.42 0.32
C TYR A 126 6.45 5.09 -0.51
N PRO A 127 6.42 4.03 -1.34
CA PRO A 127 5.33 3.07 -1.50
C PRO A 127 5.31 2.03 -0.37
N ILE A 128 6.45 1.77 0.27
CA ILE A 128 6.56 0.83 1.38
C ILE A 128 6.63 1.60 2.69
N SER A 129 5.64 1.40 3.55
CA SER A 129 5.68 1.95 4.89
C SER A 129 6.75 1.25 5.74
N VAL A 130 7.63 2.03 6.39
CA VAL A 130 8.61 1.51 7.36
C VAL A 130 7.93 0.80 8.55
N GLU A 131 6.66 1.11 8.83
CA GLU A 131 5.87 0.42 9.85
C GLU A 131 5.56 -1.03 9.46
N GLN A 132 5.36 -1.27 8.16
CA GLN A 132 5.06 -2.60 7.61
C GLN A 132 6.34 -3.41 7.37
N ASN A 133 7.43 -2.73 6.99
CA ASN A 133 8.73 -3.37 6.75
C ASN A 133 9.89 -2.55 7.31
N TYR A 134 10.33 -2.89 8.52
CA TYR A 134 11.44 -2.21 9.20
C TYR A 134 12.76 -2.27 8.42
N MET A 135 13.00 -3.33 7.64
CA MET A 135 14.21 -3.46 6.83
C MET A 135 14.24 -2.43 5.70
N HIS A 136 13.08 -2.00 5.20
CA HIS A 136 13.01 -0.87 4.26
C HIS A 136 13.55 0.42 4.88
N GLY A 137 13.23 0.69 6.15
CA GLY A 137 13.80 1.83 6.88
C GLY A 137 15.32 1.79 7.00
N VAL A 138 15.90 0.58 7.16
CA VAL A 138 17.36 0.38 7.17
C VAL A 138 17.97 0.66 5.79
N VAL A 139 17.36 0.11 4.73
CA VAL A 139 17.79 0.35 3.34
C VAL A 139 17.74 1.84 3.02
N LEU A 140 16.64 2.51 3.32
CA LEU A 140 16.47 3.94 3.10
C LEU A 140 17.53 4.76 3.85
N GLY A 141 17.76 4.45 5.12
CA GLY A 141 18.79 5.10 5.92
C GLY A 141 20.20 4.97 5.31
N LEU A 142 20.56 3.78 4.83
CA LEU A 142 21.86 3.53 4.17
C LEU A 142 21.99 4.22 2.81
N LEU A 143 20.91 4.30 2.03
CA LEU A 143 20.90 5.03 0.76
C LEU A 143 21.09 6.53 0.97
N VAL A 144 20.33 7.12 1.88
CA VAL A 144 20.44 8.54 2.22
C VAL A 144 21.82 8.84 2.80
N ALA A 145 22.36 7.96 3.65
CA ALA A 145 23.72 8.08 4.16
C ALA A 145 24.76 8.14 3.04
N SER A 146 24.60 7.30 2.01
CA SER A 146 25.49 7.27 0.84
C SER A 146 25.32 8.52 -0.03
N ILE A 147 24.08 8.98 -0.24
CA ILE A 147 23.79 10.24 -0.95
C ILE A 147 24.49 11.43 -0.30
N VAL A 148 24.59 11.43 1.04
CA VAL A 148 25.18 12.51 1.81
C VAL A 148 26.70 12.42 1.90
N ALA A 149 27.23 11.25 2.29
CA ALA A 149 28.65 11.08 2.59
C ALA A 149 29.54 11.27 1.35
N VAL A 150 29.03 10.94 0.16
CA VAL A 150 29.83 10.81 -1.05
C VAL A 150 30.22 12.15 -1.65
N PRO A 151 29.29 13.10 -1.95
CA PRO A 151 29.66 14.43 -2.42
C PRO A 151 30.59 15.16 -1.45
N ILE A 152 30.35 15.04 -0.14
CA ILE A 152 31.19 15.64 0.91
C ILE A 152 32.61 15.03 0.87
N SER A 153 32.71 13.70 0.79
CA SER A 153 34.01 13.01 0.66
C SER A 153 34.75 13.46 -0.60
N VAL A 154 34.05 13.59 -1.73
CA VAL A 154 34.63 14.05 -2.99
C VAL A 154 35.11 15.50 -2.87
N ALA A 155 34.34 16.38 -2.22
CA ALA A 155 34.75 17.77 -1.98
C ALA A 155 36.03 17.86 -1.14
N ILE A 156 36.16 17.03 -0.09
CA ILE A 156 37.33 16.98 0.79
C ILE A 156 38.56 16.40 0.06
N LEU A 157 38.39 15.32 -0.70
CA LEU A 157 39.49 14.58 -1.31
C LEU A 157 39.93 15.16 -2.66
N TYR A 158 38.97 15.53 -3.52
CA TYR A 158 39.22 15.93 -4.91
C TYR A 158 39.03 17.42 -5.18
N ARG A 159 38.50 18.21 -4.21
CA ARG A 159 38.09 19.63 -4.29
C ARG A 159 36.63 19.81 -4.70
N PHE A 160 36.09 20.97 -4.32
CA PHE A 160 34.68 21.35 -4.50
C PHE A 160 34.11 21.16 -5.93
N PRO A 161 34.77 21.60 -7.03
CA PRO A 161 34.16 21.49 -8.35
C PRO A 161 33.85 20.06 -8.78
N PHE A 162 34.62 19.08 -8.29
CA PHE A 162 34.41 17.67 -8.61
C PHE A 162 33.24 17.04 -7.84
N ALA A 163 32.73 17.71 -6.79
CA ALA A 163 31.54 17.27 -6.07
C ALA A 163 30.23 17.76 -6.73
N LEU A 164 30.28 18.81 -7.56
CA LEU A 164 29.10 19.36 -8.23
C LEU A 164 28.37 18.33 -9.13
N PRO A 165 29.06 17.48 -9.92
CA PRO A 165 28.37 16.43 -10.69
C PRO A 165 27.61 15.43 -9.82
N PHE A 166 28.11 15.13 -8.61
CA PHE A 166 27.43 14.24 -7.67
C PHE A 166 26.19 14.92 -7.09
N ALA A 167 26.28 16.19 -6.68
CA ALA A 167 25.10 16.93 -6.24
C ALA A 167 24.05 17.08 -7.36
N ALA A 168 24.49 17.31 -8.60
CA ALA A 168 23.60 17.34 -9.76
C ALA A 168 22.93 15.98 -10.02
N ALA A 169 23.65 14.87 -9.82
CA ALA A 169 23.07 13.53 -9.92
C ALA A 169 21.94 13.30 -8.90
N VAL A 170 22.05 13.83 -7.67
CA VAL A 170 20.97 13.78 -6.69
C VAL A 170 19.73 14.56 -7.16
N ALA A 171 19.94 15.75 -7.75
CA ALA A 171 18.83 16.55 -8.27
C ALA A 171 18.14 15.87 -9.47
N ILE A 172 18.91 15.33 -10.40
CA ILE A 172 18.41 14.84 -11.70
C ILE A 172 17.91 13.40 -11.60
N PHE A 173 18.64 12.50 -10.93
CA PHE A 173 18.34 11.07 -10.92
C PHE A 173 17.61 10.60 -9.66
N ALA A 174 17.82 11.26 -8.51
CA ALA A 174 17.07 10.92 -7.28
C ALA A 174 15.80 11.77 -7.11
N HIS A 175 15.60 12.81 -7.93
CA HIS A 175 14.50 13.79 -7.85
C HIS A 175 14.41 14.49 -6.48
N MET A 176 15.57 14.73 -5.84
CA MET A 176 15.66 15.39 -4.54
C MET A 176 16.38 16.75 -4.65
N PRO A 177 15.73 17.79 -5.23
CA PRO A 177 16.37 19.08 -5.46
C PRO A 177 16.79 19.78 -4.15
N TRP A 178 15.99 19.69 -3.10
CA TRP A 178 16.33 20.27 -1.79
C TRP A 178 17.52 19.58 -1.13
N MET A 179 17.61 18.25 -1.25
CA MET A 179 18.79 17.50 -0.81
C MET A 179 20.03 17.93 -1.61
N ALA A 180 19.91 18.08 -2.94
CA ALA A 180 21.02 18.53 -3.76
C ALA A 180 21.52 19.93 -3.38
N ILE A 181 20.62 20.90 -3.12
CA ILE A 181 20.98 22.26 -2.69
C ILE A 181 21.71 22.23 -1.34
N THR A 182 21.19 21.48 -0.37
CA THR A 182 21.81 21.36 0.95
C THR A 182 23.17 20.66 0.87
N LEU A 183 23.32 19.66 0.00
CA LEU A 183 24.59 19.01 -0.30
C LEU A 183 25.61 19.93 -0.94
N VAL A 184 25.20 20.84 -1.83
CA VAL A 184 26.10 21.89 -2.34
C VAL A 184 26.61 22.75 -1.19
N GLY A 185 25.72 23.19 -0.30
CA GLY A 185 26.09 23.93 0.92
C GLY A 185 27.09 23.15 1.79
N SER A 186 26.84 21.87 2.03
CA SER A 186 27.75 20.96 2.73
C SER A 186 29.12 20.84 2.05
N CYS A 187 29.15 20.70 0.73
CA CYS A 187 30.40 20.63 -0.04
C CYS A 187 31.19 21.95 0.01
N VAL A 188 30.50 23.09 0.03
CA VAL A 188 31.12 24.41 0.22
C VAL A 188 31.75 24.50 1.61
N LEU A 189 31.01 24.16 2.67
CA LEU A 189 31.54 24.16 4.05
C LEU A 189 32.76 23.24 4.17
N ALA A 190 32.74 22.07 3.54
CA ALA A 190 33.88 21.15 3.53
C ALA A 190 35.14 21.71 2.84
N ALA A 191 34.98 22.62 1.87
CA ALA A 191 36.07 23.15 1.06
C ALA A 191 36.64 24.48 1.55
N VAL A 192 35.85 25.27 2.28
CA VAL A 192 36.18 26.62 2.71
C VAL A 192 37.19 26.63 3.88
N LYS A 193 38.22 27.49 3.79
CA LYS A 193 39.38 27.52 4.71
C LYS A 193 39.04 27.57 6.22
N PRO A 194 38.16 28.47 6.73
CA PRO A 194 37.85 28.53 8.15
C PRO A 194 37.32 27.23 8.74
N PHE A 195 36.67 26.38 7.94
CA PHE A 195 36.12 25.09 8.39
C PHE A 195 37.02 23.91 8.05
N ARG A 196 38.16 24.15 7.41
CA ARG A 196 39.14 23.13 7.04
C ARG A 196 40.06 22.83 8.24
N LEU A 197 39.51 22.10 9.21
CA LEU A 197 40.23 21.63 10.39
C LEU A 197 41.41 20.74 10.00
N SER A 198 42.46 20.72 10.83
CA SER A 198 43.59 19.79 10.69
C SER A 198 43.13 18.32 10.75
N PHE A 199 42.08 18.06 11.52
CA PHE A 199 41.37 16.80 11.59
C PHE A 199 40.25 16.75 10.53
N ARG A 200 40.51 16.05 9.41
CA ARG A 200 39.60 15.99 8.25
C ARG A 200 38.22 15.43 8.58
N PHE A 201 38.13 14.50 9.53
CA PHE A 201 36.84 13.97 9.97
C PHE A 201 36.01 15.04 10.69
N GLY A 202 36.63 15.90 11.50
CA GLY A 202 35.95 17.05 12.10
C GLY A 202 35.39 18.02 11.04
N ALA A 203 36.16 18.29 9.97
CA ALA A 203 35.67 19.09 8.85
C ALA A 203 34.47 18.43 8.14
N ALA A 204 34.48 17.09 8.01
CA ALA A 204 33.36 16.33 7.45
C ALA A 204 32.10 16.39 8.33
N LEU A 205 32.25 16.35 9.66
CA LEU A 205 31.14 16.51 10.60
C LEU A 205 30.52 17.92 10.51
N VAL A 206 31.35 18.97 10.45
CA VAL A 206 30.87 20.35 10.26
C VAL A 206 30.14 20.49 8.91
N ALA A 207 30.67 19.84 7.87
CA ALA A 207 30.04 19.83 6.56
C ALA A 207 28.68 19.12 6.54
N MET A 208 28.38 18.19 7.47
CA MET A 208 27.06 17.55 7.55
C MET A 208 25.96 18.43 8.15
N LEU A 209 26.30 19.54 8.82
CA LEU A 209 25.32 20.38 9.53
C LEU A 209 24.14 20.86 8.65
N PRO A 210 24.33 21.34 7.41
CA PRO A 210 23.21 21.73 6.54
C PRO A 210 22.24 20.59 6.24
N VAL A 211 22.77 19.38 6.03
CA VAL A 211 21.95 18.19 5.77
C VAL A 211 21.22 17.74 7.02
N ILE A 212 21.88 17.73 8.19
CA ILE A 212 21.23 17.41 9.47
C ILE A 212 20.08 18.38 9.75
N LEU A 213 20.30 19.68 9.52
CA LEU A 213 19.25 20.68 9.64
C LEU A 213 18.10 20.42 8.66
N TYR A 214 18.40 20.07 7.41
CA TYR A 214 17.38 19.72 6.43
C TYR A 214 16.55 18.50 6.84
N LEU A 215 17.19 17.39 7.24
CA LEU A 215 16.50 16.19 7.72
C LEU A 215 15.62 16.48 8.94
N TYR A 216 16.12 17.30 9.87
CA TYR A 216 15.36 17.74 11.04
C TYR A 216 14.15 18.62 10.69
N LEU A 217 14.29 19.55 9.75
CA LEU A 217 13.18 20.40 9.31
C LEU A 217 12.14 19.60 8.52
N ALA A 218 12.60 18.70 7.65
CA ALA A 218 11.73 17.87 6.83
C ALA A 218 10.91 16.87 7.67
N THR A 219 11.48 16.33 8.75
CA THR A 219 10.76 15.44 9.68
C THR A 219 9.71 16.16 10.51
N ARG A 220 9.83 17.50 10.68
CA ARG A 220 8.83 18.32 11.39
C ARG A 220 7.69 18.85 10.50
N GLY A 221 7.81 18.72 9.18
CA GLY A 221 6.82 19.19 8.23
C GLY A 221 5.50 18.39 8.28
N THR A 222 4.38 19.10 8.37
CA THR A 222 2.98 18.63 8.27
C THR A 222 2.44 17.76 9.40
N SER A 223 2.07 18.41 10.51
CA SER A 223 1.26 17.88 11.61
C SER A 223 -0.19 17.51 11.24
N HIS A 224 -0.68 17.80 10.02
CA HIS A 224 -2.09 17.65 9.69
C HIS A 224 -2.55 16.24 9.27
N GLN A 225 -1.66 15.33 8.85
CA GLN A 225 -2.06 13.96 8.45
C GLN A 225 -1.69 12.88 9.47
N VAL A 226 -0.59 13.06 10.21
CA VAL A 226 -0.11 12.09 11.21
C VAL A 226 -0.45 12.54 12.65
N GLY A 227 -0.79 13.83 12.83
CA GLY A 227 -0.68 14.50 14.12
C GLY A 227 -1.76 14.23 15.16
N THR A 228 -2.93 13.69 14.80
CA THR A 228 -4.01 13.55 15.80
C THR A 228 -4.01 12.20 16.52
N TYR A 229 -3.38 11.15 15.98
CA TYR A 229 -3.47 9.80 16.56
C TYR A 229 -2.18 8.95 16.53
N ALA A 230 -1.07 9.42 15.94
CA ALA A 230 0.16 8.64 15.95
C ALA A 230 0.77 8.58 17.36
N SER A 231 0.98 7.36 17.87
CA SER A 231 1.62 7.13 19.17
C SER A 231 3.06 7.66 19.17
N PRO A 232 3.64 8.01 20.34
CA PRO A 232 5.04 8.42 20.43
C PRO A 232 6.01 7.42 19.79
N ASP A 233 5.72 6.12 19.93
CA ASP A 233 6.51 5.03 19.36
C ASP A 233 6.50 5.07 17.83
N GLN A 234 5.33 5.33 17.23
CA GLN A 234 5.18 5.46 15.78
C GLN A 234 6.00 6.65 15.24
N ARG A 235 6.01 7.79 15.96
CA ARG A 235 6.85 8.94 15.59
C ARG A 235 8.34 8.61 15.63
N LEU A 236 8.77 7.81 16.62
CA LEU A 236 10.16 7.36 16.72
C LEU A 236 10.53 6.41 15.57
N LEU A 237 9.63 5.50 15.21
CA LEU A 237 9.81 4.59 14.07
C LEU A 237 9.96 5.36 12.75
N LEU A 238 9.13 6.37 12.50
CA LEU A 238 9.23 7.23 11.32
C LEU A 238 10.51 8.09 11.30
N ALA A 239 11.08 8.39 12.48
CA ALA A 239 12.35 9.09 12.59
C ALA A 239 13.58 8.19 12.43
N ALA A 240 13.43 6.88 12.64
CA ALA A 240 14.55 5.93 12.70
C ALA A 240 15.41 5.88 11.42
N PRO A 241 14.87 5.88 10.18
CA PRO A 241 15.68 5.89 8.96
C PRO A 241 16.62 7.09 8.89
N TRP A 242 16.18 8.26 9.36
CA TRP A 242 16.98 9.50 9.31
C TRP A 242 18.09 9.52 10.34
N VAL A 243 17.80 9.05 11.57
CA VAL A 243 18.82 8.88 12.60
C VAL A 243 19.87 7.88 12.13
N LEU A 244 19.44 6.76 11.57
CA LEU A 244 20.33 5.77 10.97
C LEU A 244 21.15 6.38 9.82
N ALA A 245 20.54 7.19 8.96
CA ALA A 245 21.23 7.86 7.86
C ALA A 245 22.37 8.76 8.35
N ILE A 246 22.13 9.54 9.41
CA ILE A 246 23.15 10.42 10.00
C ILE A 246 24.30 9.59 10.59
N LEU A 247 23.98 8.56 11.37
CA LEU A 247 24.99 7.69 12.00
C LEU A 247 25.79 6.91 10.95
N ALA A 248 25.13 6.36 9.94
CA ALA A 248 25.77 5.65 8.84
C ALA A 248 26.64 6.60 7.99
N ALA A 249 26.18 7.82 7.70
CA ALA A 249 26.96 8.81 6.96
C ALA A 249 28.25 9.19 7.71
N CYS A 250 28.18 9.40 9.03
CA CYS A 250 29.36 9.61 9.88
C CYS A 250 30.34 8.43 9.77
N THR A 251 29.85 7.20 9.93
CA THR A 251 30.68 5.99 9.84
C THR A 251 31.32 5.84 8.45
N MET A 252 30.56 6.12 7.39
CA MET A 252 31.03 6.10 6.00
C MET A 252 32.13 7.13 5.76
N LEU A 253 31.92 8.39 6.19
CA LEU A 253 32.93 9.45 6.11
C LEU A 253 34.21 9.08 6.85
N GLY A 254 34.09 8.54 8.07
CA GLY A 254 35.23 8.07 8.86
C GLY A 254 36.00 6.97 8.15
N THR A 255 35.29 5.98 7.60
CA THR A 255 35.88 4.84 6.87
C THR A 255 36.58 5.29 5.59
N ILE A 256 35.93 6.13 4.77
CA ILE A 256 36.50 6.67 3.53
C ILE A 256 37.79 7.45 3.85
N LEU A 257 37.78 8.30 4.87
CA LEU A 257 38.95 9.09 5.26
C LEU A 257 40.08 8.22 5.85
N ALA A 258 39.74 7.21 6.65
CA ALA A 258 40.69 6.26 7.22
C ALA A 258 41.40 5.45 6.12
N ILE A 259 40.63 4.86 5.20
CA ILE A 259 41.18 4.12 4.06
C ILE A 259 41.98 5.07 3.16
N SER A 260 41.47 6.27 2.88
CA SER A 260 42.21 7.28 2.11
C SER A 260 43.55 7.62 2.78
N ARG A 261 43.62 7.68 4.11
CA ARG A 261 44.87 7.89 4.84
C ARG A 261 45.81 6.69 4.68
N VAL A 262 45.32 5.46 4.82
CA VAL A 262 46.12 4.22 4.67
C VAL A 262 46.74 4.14 3.27
N VAL A 263 46.00 4.52 2.23
CA VAL A 263 46.48 4.48 0.85
C VAL A 263 47.15 5.81 0.43
N ASN A 264 47.60 6.64 1.37
CA ASN A 264 48.29 7.91 1.12
C ASN A 264 47.55 8.83 0.13
N TYR A 265 46.22 8.91 0.27
CA TYR A 265 45.31 9.67 -0.56
C TYR A 265 45.42 9.35 -2.06
N ARG A 266 45.81 8.13 -2.41
CA ARG A 266 45.85 7.73 -3.82
C ARG A 266 44.44 7.71 -4.41
N PRO A 267 44.25 8.33 -5.59
CA PRO A 267 42.99 8.32 -6.30
C PRO A 267 42.67 6.87 -6.69
N GLY A 268 41.63 6.29 -6.08
CA GLY A 268 41.17 4.92 -6.30
C GLY A 268 40.81 4.13 -5.05
N ALA A 269 41.28 4.55 -3.87
CA ALA A 269 40.86 3.93 -2.62
C ALA A 269 39.36 4.14 -2.31
N VAL A 270 38.76 5.21 -2.86
CA VAL A 270 37.34 5.56 -2.65
C VAL A 270 36.40 4.62 -3.41
N ALA A 271 36.78 4.15 -4.60
CA ALA A 271 35.87 3.41 -5.48
C ALA A 271 35.39 2.06 -4.91
N PRO A 272 36.26 1.22 -4.29
CA PRO A 272 35.80 -0.01 -3.65
C PRO A 272 34.85 0.26 -2.47
N VAL A 273 35.13 1.29 -1.69
CA VAL A 273 34.29 1.67 -0.54
C VAL A 273 32.91 2.12 -1.01
N MET A 274 32.86 2.95 -2.06
CA MET A 274 31.64 3.34 -2.76
C MET A 274 30.84 2.15 -3.27
N ALA A 275 31.50 1.19 -3.92
CA ALA A 275 30.86 0.00 -4.45
C ALA A 275 30.21 -0.84 -3.34
N VAL A 276 30.90 -1.05 -2.22
CA VAL A 276 30.36 -1.77 -1.06
C VAL A 276 29.19 -0.99 -0.44
N MET A 277 29.31 0.33 -0.33
CA MET A 277 28.26 1.20 0.22
C MET A 277 27.00 1.20 -0.63
N PHE A 278 27.10 1.07 -1.96
CA PHE A 278 25.96 0.89 -2.86
C PHE A 278 25.41 -0.54 -2.84
N ALA A 279 26.29 -1.54 -2.89
CA ALA A 279 25.88 -2.94 -2.95
C ALA A 279 25.13 -3.38 -1.68
N THR A 280 25.53 -2.87 -0.51
CA THR A 280 24.91 -3.25 0.77
C THR A 280 23.40 -2.97 0.83
N PRO A 281 22.90 -1.72 0.65
CA PRO A 281 21.47 -1.46 0.65
C PRO A 281 20.74 -2.17 -0.50
N ALA A 282 21.34 -2.32 -1.68
CA ALA A 282 20.74 -3.04 -2.79
C ALA A 282 20.55 -4.55 -2.49
N ILE A 283 21.55 -5.19 -1.88
CA ILE A 283 21.45 -6.60 -1.44
C ILE A 283 20.44 -6.74 -0.31
N LEU A 284 20.47 -5.85 0.69
CA LEU A 284 19.48 -5.86 1.78
C LEU A 284 18.06 -5.70 1.25
N PHE A 285 17.86 -4.80 0.30
CA PHE A 285 16.57 -4.63 -0.38
C PHE A 285 16.14 -5.91 -1.08
N HIS A 286 17.01 -6.50 -1.92
CA HIS A 286 16.67 -7.70 -2.67
C HIS A 286 16.33 -8.89 -1.77
N VAL A 287 17.04 -9.06 -0.65
CA VAL A 287 16.88 -10.21 0.26
C VAL A 287 15.67 -10.05 1.20
N TYR A 288 15.40 -8.84 1.70
CA TYR A 288 14.41 -8.64 2.78
C TYR A 288 13.15 -7.90 2.35
N VAL A 289 13.19 -7.16 1.24
CA VAL A 289 12.05 -6.38 0.75
C VAL A 289 11.53 -6.99 -0.54
N GLY A 290 12.39 -7.13 -1.56
CA GLY A 290 12.02 -7.69 -2.85
C GLY A 290 11.37 -6.67 -3.79
N PHE A 291 11.46 -6.96 -5.09
CA PHE A 291 10.83 -6.15 -6.15
C PHE A 291 9.30 -6.32 -6.18
N ASP A 292 8.83 -7.49 -5.79
CA ASP A 292 7.42 -7.81 -5.70
C ASP A 292 6.71 -7.03 -4.58
N GLU A 293 7.38 -6.77 -3.45
CA GLU A 293 6.84 -5.89 -2.40
C GLU A 293 6.60 -4.47 -2.91
N VAL A 294 7.59 -3.83 -3.55
CA VAL A 294 7.45 -2.47 -4.09
C VAL A 294 6.31 -2.42 -5.10
N SER A 295 6.29 -3.37 -6.03
CA SER A 295 5.29 -3.44 -7.10
C SER A 295 3.88 -3.67 -6.54
N TYR A 296 3.74 -4.56 -5.55
CA TYR A 296 2.48 -4.81 -4.86
C TYR A 296 2.00 -3.57 -4.12
N ARG A 297 2.86 -2.88 -3.38
CA ARG A 297 2.46 -1.69 -2.60
C ARG A 297 2.01 -0.53 -3.48
N VAL A 298 2.64 -0.33 -4.63
CA VAL A 298 2.17 0.64 -5.62
C VAL A 298 0.82 0.24 -6.19
N LEU A 299 0.65 -1.03 -6.57
CA LEU A 299 -0.63 -1.56 -7.04
C LEU A 299 -1.73 -1.40 -6.00
N GLU A 300 -1.46 -1.74 -4.74
CA GLU A 300 -2.39 -1.57 -3.62
C GLU A 300 -2.75 -0.11 -3.37
N ALA A 301 -1.75 0.79 -3.35
CA ALA A 301 -1.99 2.20 -3.10
C ALA A 301 -2.80 2.86 -4.24
N GLU A 302 -2.65 2.39 -5.48
CA GLU A 302 -3.34 2.92 -6.65
C GLU A 302 -4.72 2.28 -6.87
N PHE A 303 -4.86 0.97 -6.65
CA PHE A 303 -6.04 0.17 -7.03
C PHE A 303 -6.68 -0.62 -5.90
N GLY A 304 -6.08 -0.69 -4.72
CA GLY A 304 -6.65 -1.40 -3.58
C GLY A 304 -7.95 -0.77 -3.04
N PRO A 305 -8.67 -1.44 -2.12
CA PRO A 305 -9.97 -0.98 -1.63
C PRO A 305 -9.95 0.40 -0.97
N ARG A 306 -8.79 0.80 -0.42
CA ARG A 306 -8.56 2.10 0.23
C ARG A 306 -7.92 3.12 -0.71
N SER A 307 -7.63 2.75 -1.96
CA SER A 307 -6.97 3.65 -2.90
C SER A 307 -7.85 4.86 -3.17
N ARG A 308 -7.25 5.99 -3.52
CA ARG A 308 -8.03 7.16 -3.91
C ARG A 308 -8.98 6.82 -5.06
N ARG A 309 -8.58 5.97 -6.01
CA ARG A 309 -9.41 5.61 -7.17
C ARG A 309 -10.67 4.86 -6.82
N PHE A 310 -10.68 4.06 -5.76
CA PHE A 310 -11.86 3.29 -5.37
C PHE A 310 -12.47 3.67 -4.01
N ALA A 311 -11.83 4.57 -3.26
CA ALA A 311 -12.42 5.15 -2.08
C ALA A 311 -13.61 6.06 -2.44
N ALA A 312 -14.51 6.23 -1.46
CA ALA A 312 -15.58 7.22 -1.53
C ALA A 312 -14.95 8.62 -1.66
N GLN A 313 -15.28 9.33 -2.74
CA GLN A 313 -14.75 10.66 -3.02
C GLN A 313 -15.86 11.67 -3.04
N ASP A 314 -15.62 12.83 -2.42
CA ASP A 314 -16.42 14.02 -2.71
C ASP A 314 -16.06 14.50 -4.12
N VAL A 315 -17.02 14.49 -5.02
CA VAL A 315 -16.86 14.95 -6.41
C VAL A 315 -17.55 16.29 -6.66
N THR A 316 -18.00 16.96 -5.59
CA THR A 316 -18.70 18.26 -5.68
C THR A 316 -17.85 19.30 -6.39
N GLU A 317 -16.57 19.45 -6.04
CA GLU A 317 -15.69 20.41 -6.69
C GLU A 317 -15.45 20.07 -8.17
N ARG A 318 -15.30 18.79 -8.51
CA ARG A 318 -15.14 18.35 -9.91
C ARG A 318 -16.42 18.61 -10.70
N MET A 319 -17.58 18.35 -10.12
CA MET A 319 -18.87 18.62 -10.72
C MET A 319 -19.07 20.12 -10.94
N VAL A 320 -18.78 20.96 -9.95
CA VAL A 320 -18.86 22.43 -10.04
C VAL A 320 -17.87 22.95 -11.08
N GLY A 321 -16.64 22.44 -11.10
CA GLY A 321 -15.63 22.80 -12.10
C GLY A 321 -16.06 22.44 -13.52
N TRP A 322 -16.59 21.22 -13.71
CA TRP A 322 -17.14 20.77 -14.99
C TRP A 322 -18.35 21.60 -15.42
N LEU A 323 -19.29 21.88 -14.51
CA LEU A 323 -20.48 22.68 -14.79
C LEU A 323 -20.09 24.11 -15.17
N ARG A 324 -19.13 24.72 -14.46
CA ARG A 324 -18.60 26.04 -14.82
C ARG A 324 -17.93 26.04 -16.20
N ALA A 325 -17.15 25.01 -16.53
CA ALA A 325 -16.55 24.88 -17.85
C ALA A 325 -17.62 24.77 -18.93
N ARG A 326 -18.64 23.93 -18.70
CA ARG A 326 -19.76 23.73 -19.63
C ARG A 326 -20.60 25.00 -19.81
N LEU A 327 -20.90 25.72 -18.74
CA LEU A 327 -21.62 26.99 -18.79
C LEU A 327 -20.84 28.10 -19.52
N ARG A 328 -19.50 28.05 -19.53
CA ARG A 328 -18.68 28.99 -20.33
C ARG A 328 -18.70 28.66 -21.82
N GLU A 329 -18.89 27.40 -22.19
CA GLU A 329 -19.04 26.97 -23.59
C GLU A 329 -20.41 27.35 -24.15
N LEU A 330 -21.44 27.36 -23.30
CA LEU A 330 -22.80 27.72 -23.69
C LEU A 330 -22.90 29.24 -23.94
N GLY A 331 -23.49 29.63 -25.07
CA GLY A 331 -23.69 31.03 -25.40
C GLY A 331 -24.68 31.73 -24.46
N GLY A 332 -24.67 33.07 -24.40
CA GLY A 332 -25.52 33.84 -23.48
C GLY A 332 -27.02 33.53 -23.59
N LYS A 333 -27.53 33.21 -24.79
CA LYS A 333 -28.93 32.77 -24.99
C LYS A 333 -29.21 31.39 -24.39
N GLU A 334 -28.28 30.45 -24.53
CA GLU A 334 -28.42 29.09 -23.97
C GLU A 334 -28.34 29.11 -22.46
N LEU A 335 -27.53 30.00 -21.88
CA LEU A 335 -27.47 30.22 -20.44
C LEU A 335 -28.83 30.66 -19.89
N PHE A 336 -29.47 31.64 -20.54
CA PHE A 336 -30.83 32.08 -20.19
C PHE A 336 -31.84 30.94 -20.33
N ASP A 337 -31.73 30.11 -21.36
CA ASP A 337 -32.60 28.94 -21.50
C ASP A 337 -32.28 27.81 -20.51
N VAL A 338 -31.07 27.73 -19.93
CA VAL A 338 -30.77 26.78 -18.84
C VAL A 338 -31.43 27.25 -17.54
N PHE A 339 -31.43 28.56 -17.27
CA PHE A 339 -32.13 29.14 -16.14
C PHE A 339 -33.65 29.20 -16.35
N GLY A 340 -34.12 29.37 -17.59
CA GLY A 340 -35.54 29.47 -17.95
C GLY A 340 -36.19 28.12 -18.35
N GLY A 341 -35.42 27.16 -18.84
CA GLY A 341 -35.87 25.87 -19.38
C GLY A 341 -36.06 24.76 -18.34
N GLY A 342 -36.06 25.09 -17.06
CA GLY A 342 -36.53 24.20 -15.99
C GLY A 342 -35.60 23.04 -15.64
N LEU A 343 -36.02 22.30 -14.60
CA LEU A 343 -35.32 21.18 -13.97
C LEU A 343 -34.82 20.11 -14.96
N GLU A 344 -35.48 19.95 -16.11
CA GLU A 344 -35.13 18.97 -17.14
C GLU A 344 -33.71 19.14 -17.69
N ARG A 345 -33.27 20.37 -17.97
CA ARG A 345 -31.91 20.62 -18.48
C ARG A 345 -30.84 20.36 -17.41
N LEU A 346 -31.16 20.63 -16.14
CA LEU A 346 -30.28 20.29 -15.01
C LEU A 346 -30.14 18.77 -14.87
N PHE A 347 -31.25 18.02 -15.00
CA PHE A 347 -31.20 16.56 -15.00
C PHE A 347 -30.39 16.01 -16.18
N ALA A 348 -30.53 16.58 -17.38
CA ALA A 348 -29.71 16.19 -18.53
C ALA A 348 -28.21 16.42 -18.28
N MET A 349 -27.82 17.58 -17.75
CA MET A 349 -26.42 17.86 -17.40
C MET A 349 -25.89 16.94 -16.28
N GLN A 350 -26.72 16.63 -15.28
CA GLN A 350 -26.36 15.69 -14.22
C GLN A 350 -26.17 14.27 -14.78
N HIS A 351 -27.01 13.88 -15.73
CA HIS A 351 -26.90 12.60 -16.42
C HIS A 351 -25.60 12.51 -17.24
N ASP A 352 -25.25 13.57 -17.99
CA ASP A 352 -23.99 13.66 -18.73
C ASP A 352 -22.76 13.56 -17.82
N PHE A 353 -22.79 14.27 -16.68
CA PHE A 353 -21.73 14.18 -15.68
C PHE A 353 -21.60 12.78 -15.09
N THR A 354 -22.73 12.14 -14.76
CA THR A 354 -22.77 10.75 -14.26
C THR A 354 -22.20 9.78 -15.28
N HIS A 355 -22.55 9.92 -16.56
CA HIS A 355 -21.99 9.12 -17.65
C HIS A 355 -20.47 9.28 -17.78
N ARG A 356 -19.96 10.51 -17.62
CA ARG A 356 -18.51 10.76 -17.61
C ARG A 356 -17.83 10.08 -16.44
N LEU A 357 -18.37 10.21 -15.22
CA LEU A 357 -17.83 9.52 -14.04
C LEU A 357 -17.83 8.00 -14.23
N GLN A 358 -18.88 7.44 -14.81
CA GLN A 358 -18.95 6.02 -15.11
C GLN A 358 -17.89 5.59 -16.13
N ARG A 359 -17.66 6.39 -17.18
CA ARG A 359 -16.61 6.10 -18.17
C ARG A 359 -15.21 6.15 -17.54
N ASP A 360 -14.94 7.17 -16.72
CA ASP A 360 -13.66 7.32 -16.03
C ASP A 360 -13.45 6.14 -15.05
N PHE A 361 -14.49 5.75 -14.32
CA PHE A 361 -14.47 4.57 -13.45
C PHE A 361 -14.21 3.26 -14.22
N LEU A 362 -14.85 3.06 -15.38
CA LEU A 362 -14.60 1.88 -16.21
C LEU A 362 -13.18 1.83 -16.77
N ALA A 363 -12.58 2.99 -17.07
CA ALA A 363 -11.18 3.08 -17.47
C ALA A 363 -10.24 2.72 -16.31
N ASP A 364 -10.52 3.22 -15.10
CA ASP A 364 -9.75 2.89 -13.89
C ASP A 364 -9.84 1.39 -13.56
N ARG A 365 -11.04 0.79 -13.69
CA ARG A 365 -11.27 -0.64 -13.51
C ARG A 365 -10.46 -1.49 -14.49
N ARG A 366 -10.37 -1.07 -15.76
CA ARG A 366 -9.55 -1.75 -16.77
C ARG A 366 -8.06 -1.67 -16.44
N ARG A 367 -7.55 -0.49 -16.10
CA ARG A 367 -6.14 -0.31 -15.70
C ARG A 367 -5.78 -1.16 -14.49
N ALA A 368 -6.69 -1.26 -13.52
CA ALA A 368 -6.49 -2.10 -12.34
C ALA A 368 -6.39 -3.60 -12.71
N ASP A 369 -7.29 -4.08 -13.57
CA ASP A 369 -7.28 -5.46 -14.07
C ASP A 369 -5.97 -5.77 -14.81
N GLU A 370 -5.56 -4.88 -15.72
CA GLU A 370 -4.29 -5.00 -16.45
C GLU A 370 -3.06 -4.97 -15.51
N ALA A 371 -3.05 -4.09 -14.50
CA ALA A 371 -1.97 -4.03 -13.51
C ALA A 371 -1.90 -5.28 -12.64
N CYS A 372 -3.05 -5.84 -12.24
CA CYS A 372 -3.10 -7.10 -11.49
C CYS A 372 -2.56 -8.26 -12.33
N GLN A 373 -2.97 -8.36 -13.60
CA GLN A 373 -2.47 -9.39 -14.51
C GLN A 373 -0.96 -9.27 -14.74
N ALA A 374 -0.45 -8.05 -14.95
CA ALA A 374 0.98 -7.80 -15.10
C ALA A 374 1.76 -8.24 -13.85
N PHE A 375 1.28 -7.87 -12.66
CA PHE A 375 1.92 -8.29 -11.41
C PHE A 375 1.98 -9.82 -11.27
N ILE A 376 0.87 -10.51 -11.55
CA ILE A 376 0.80 -11.98 -11.45
C ILE A 376 1.75 -12.63 -12.45
N ALA A 377 1.87 -12.08 -13.66
CA ALA A 377 2.77 -12.57 -14.70
C ALA A 377 4.26 -12.35 -14.35
N ASP A 378 4.59 -11.17 -13.80
CA ASP A 378 5.97 -10.80 -13.45
C ASP A 378 6.43 -11.47 -12.13
N HIS A 379 5.49 -11.77 -11.24
CA HIS A 379 5.76 -12.29 -9.90
C HIS A 379 4.88 -13.50 -9.50
N PRO A 380 4.86 -14.59 -10.30
CA PRO A 380 3.94 -15.72 -10.09
C PRO A 380 4.17 -16.49 -8.79
N ARG A 381 5.34 -16.32 -8.16
CA ARG A 381 5.71 -16.95 -6.88
C ARG A 381 5.65 -15.98 -5.70
N SER A 382 5.20 -14.74 -5.90
CA SER A 382 5.13 -13.78 -4.81
C SER A 382 4.11 -14.20 -3.77
N ARG A 383 4.40 -13.92 -2.50
CA ARG A 383 3.44 -14.06 -1.40
C ARG A 383 2.22 -13.14 -1.55
N TYR A 384 2.30 -12.14 -2.43
CA TYR A 384 1.25 -11.15 -2.67
C TYR A 384 0.24 -11.54 -3.74
N VAL A 385 0.43 -12.66 -4.45
CA VAL A 385 -0.53 -13.10 -5.48
C VAL A 385 -1.97 -13.26 -4.95
N PRO A 386 -2.24 -13.82 -3.75
CA PRO A 386 -3.60 -13.89 -3.21
C PRO A 386 -4.25 -12.50 -3.07
N ASN A 387 -3.46 -11.53 -2.61
CA ASN A 387 -3.90 -10.15 -2.42
C ASN A 387 -4.22 -9.48 -3.74
N VAL A 388 -3.38 -9.70 -4.76
CA VAL A 388 -3.59 -9.15 -6.10
C VAL A 388 -4.81 -9.79 -6.77
N LEU A 389 -5.02 -11.09 -6.64
CA LEU A 389 -6.24 -11.77 -7.10
C LEU A 389 -7.49 -11.22 -6.40
N TYR A 390 -7.41 -10.96 -5.09
CA TYR A 390 -8.49 -10.32 -4.35
C TYR A 390 -8.77 -8.90 -4.84
N ILE A 391 -7.73 -8.06 -5.03
CA ILE A 391 -7.90 -6.71 -5.60
C ILE A 391 -8.54 -6.80 -6.97
N GLN A 392 -8.07 -7.70 -7.84
CA GLN A 392 -8.61 -7.89 -9.19
C GLN A 392 -10.10 -8.25 -9.15
N GLY A 393 -10.48 -9.28 -8.38
CA GLY A 393 -11.87 -9.69 -8.24
C GLY A 393 -12.74 -8.57 -7.68
N TRP A 394 -12.27 -7.89 -6.62
CA TRP A 394 -12.97 -6.80 -5.96
C TRP A 394 -13.17 -5.59 -6.88
N VAL A 395 -12.15 -5.20 -7.64
CA VAL A 395 -12.23 -4.08 -8.59
C VAL A 395 -13.17 -4.42 -9.74
N LEU A 396 -13.16 -5.67 -10.24
CA LEU A 396 -14.07 -6.13 -11.28
C LEU A 396 -15.53 -6.14 -10.80
N ASP A 397 -15.76 -6.48 -9.52
CA ASP A 397 -17.05 -6.43 -8.84
C ASP A 397 -17.52 -5.01 -8.51
N SER A 398 -16.58 -4.07 -8.38
CA SER A 398 -16.87 -2.70 -7.98
C SER A 398 -17.74 -1.96 -9.00
N ARG A 399 -18.73 -1.22 -8.51
CA ARG A 399 -19.69 -0.43 -9.29
C ARG A 399 -19.99 0.90 -8.62
N LEU A 400 -20.42 1.87 -9.43
CA LEU A 400 -20.83 3.18 -8.96
C LEU A 400 -22.29 3.16 -8.48
N ASP A 401 -22.56 3.60 -7.25
CA ASP A 401 -23.95 3.76 -6.76
C ASP A 401 -24.55 5.05 -7.34
N THR A 402 -25.29 4.89 -8.44
CA THR A 402 -25.92 6.02 -9.13
C THR A 402 -27.01 6.68 -8.31
N ARG A 403 -27.60 6.00 -7.31
CA ARG A 403 -28.67 6.58 -6.48
C ARG A 403 -28.11 7.69 -5.59
N LYS A 404 -26.90 7.50 -5.08
CA LYS A 404 -26.20 8.45 -4.21
C LYS A 404 -25.67 9.68 -4.96
N LEU A 405 -25.55 9.59 -6.28
CA LEU A 405 -25.19 10.73 -7.14
C LEU A 405 -26.37 11.65 -7.45
N LEU A 406 -27.61 11.17 -7.27
CA LEU A 406 -28.84 11.87 -7.65
C LEU A 406 -29.55 12.59 -6.49
N LEU A 407 -29.09 12.39 -5.24
CA LEU A 407 -29.78 12.91 -4.06
C LEU A 407 -29.57 14.42 -3.86
N SER A 408 -30.64 15.18 -4.09
CA SER A 408 -30.74 16.61 -3.84
C SER A 408 -30.56 16.94 -2.36
N GLY A 409 -29.46 17.60 -1.99
CA GLY A 409 -29.24 18.18 -0.66
C GLY A 409 -28.04 17.65 0.12
N ALA A 410 -27.40 16.56 -0.33
CA ALA A 410 -26.14 16.07 0.22
C ALA A 410 -24.97 16.41 -0.72
N PRO A 411 -23.72 16.51 -0.21
CA PRO A 411 -22.55 16.60 -1.08
C PRO A 411 -22.51 15.42 -2.05
N VAL A 412 -22.20 15.68 -3.31
CA VAL A 412 -22.20 14.65 -4.35
C VAL A 412 -21.00 13.74 -4.13
N ARG A 413 -21.27 12.55 -3.60
CA ARG A 413 -20.25 11.55 -3.28
C ARG A 413 -20.26 10.44 -4.31
N ARG A 414 -19.10 10.20 -4.90
CA ARG A 414 -18.83 9.00 -5.70
C ARG A 414 -18.60 7.85 -4.72
N GLU A 415 -19.67 7.10 -4.44
CA GLU A 415 -19.61 5.92 -3.60
C GLU A 415 -19.61 4.66 -4.47
N LEU A 416 -18.75 3.71 -4.12
CA LEU A 416 -18.62 2.44 -4.80
C LEU A 416 -19.16 1.32 -3.90
N TYR A 417 -19.72 0.29 -4.52
CA TYR A 417 -20.11 -0.95 -3.87
C TYR A 417 -19.53 -2.14 -4.62
N SER A 418 -19.31 -3.24 -3.91
CA SER A 418 -18.69 -4.48 -4.42
C SER A 418 -19.42 -5.74 -3.93
N ASP A 419 -20.60 -5.57 -3.33
CA ASP A 419 -21.41 -6.65 -2.78
C ASP A 419 -22.21 -7.43 -3.84
N TYR A 420 -22.21 -6.97 -5.09
CA TYR A 420 -22.87 -7.61 -6.23
C TYR A 420 -21.83 -8.03 -7.30
N PRO A 421 -21.42 -9.32 -7.33
CA PRO A 421 -20.31 -9.75 -8.17
C PRO A 421 -20.60 -9.64 -9.67
N HIS A 422 -19.56 -9.43 -10.45
CA HIS A 422 -19.59 -9.36 -11.91
C HIS A 422 -19.10 -10.68 -12.51
N VAL A 423 -19.69 -11.17 -13.60
CA VAL A 423 -19.29 -12.47 -14.20
C VAL A 423 -17.78 -12.50 -14.54
N ARG A 424 -17.23 -11.38 -15.03
CA ARG A 424 -15.78 -11.25 -15.30
C ARG A 424 -14.86 -11.43 -14.08
N SER A 425 -15.32 -11.27 -12.84
CA SER A 425 -14.48 -11.49 -11.66
C SER A 425 -14.37 -12.96 -11.26
N GLU A 426 -15.20 -13.83 -11.85
CA GLU A 426 -15.24 -15.26 -11.56
C GLU A 426 -13.86 -15.90 -11.68
N GLU A 427 -13.12 -15.60 -12.75
CA GLU A 427 -11.81 -16.18 -13.00
C GLU A 427 -10.82 -15.82 -11.88
N SER A 428 -10.79 -14.55 -11.44
CA SER A 428 -9.96 -14.10 -10.33
C SER A 428 -10.35 -14.77 -9.01
N TRP A 429 -11.66 -14.89 -8.74
CA TRP A 429 -12.14 -15.55 -7.52
C TRP A 429 -11.85 -17.06 -7.51
N LEU A 430 -12.01 -17.73 -8.65
CA LEU A 430 -11.69 -19.14 -8.81
C LEU A 430 -10.20 -19.38 -8.67
N ALA A 431 -9.35 -18.54 -9.29
CA ALA A 431 -7.90 -18.61 -9.14
C ALA A 431 -7.47 -18.40 -7.68
N LEU A 432 -8.10 -17.46 -6.96
CA LEU A 432 -7.83 -17.23 -5.54
C LEU A 432 -8.22 -18.46 -4.69
N LEU A 433 -9.41 -19.02 -4.91
CA LEU A 433 -9.90 -20.17 -4.15
C LEU A 433 -9.09 -21.45 -4.42
N THR A 434 -8.75 -21.70 -5.68
CA THR A 434 -8.05 -22.94 -6.10
C THR A 434 -6.54 -22.87 -5.84
N GLY A 435 -5.91 -21.73 -6.10
CA GLY A 435 -4.47 -21.54 -5.88
C GLY A 435 -4.09 -21.28 -4.43
N TYR A 436 -4.99 -20.68 -3.65
CA TYR A 436 -4.72 -20.22 -2.28
C TYR A 436 -5.89 -20.47 -1.31
N PRO A 437 -6.37 -21.73 -1.19
CA PRO A 437 -7.55 -22.05 -0.37
C PRO A 437 -7.40 -21.71 1.11
N ASP A 438 -6.16 -21.68 1.61
CA ASP A 438 -5.79 -21.39 3.00
C ASP A 438 -5.70 -19.88 3.30
N SER A 439 -5.64 -19.03 2.27
CA SER A 439 -5.61 -17.57 2.49
C SER A 439 -6.94 -17.11 3.12
N PRO A 440 -6.93 -16.18 4.10
CA PRO A 440 -8.16 -15.63 4.64
C PRO A 440 -9.04 -14.97 3.56
N LEU A 441 -8.44 -14.50 2.46
CA LEU A 441 -9.15 -13.91 1.31
C LEU A 441 -9.99 -14.92 0.54
N ALA A 442 -9.70 -16.23 0.65
CA ALA A 442 -10.49 -17.29 0.01
C ALA A 442 -11.93 -17.36 0.56
N ILE A 443 -12.20 -16.78 1.73
CA ILE A 443 -13.56 -16.63 2.27
C ILE A 443 -14.40 -15.71 1.36
N ALA A 444 -13.81 -14.60 0.89
CA ALA A 444 -14.48 -13.72 -0.05
C ALA A 444 -14.71 -14.43 -1.39
N ALA A 445 -13.71 -15.14 -1.90
CA ALA A 445 -13.84 -15.91 -3.14
C ALA A 445 -15.01 -16.90 -3.08
N ARG A 446 -15.12 -17.70 -2.00
CA ARG A 446 -16.25 -18.64 -1.80
C ARG A 446 -17.60 -17.92 -1.82
N LEU A 447 -17.73 -16.80 -1.11
CA LEU A 447 -18.96 -16.01 -1.12
C LEU A 447 -19.31 -15.51 -2.52
N ARG A 448 -18.34 -14.90 -3.23
CA ARG A 448 -18.57 -14.31 -4.56
C ARG A 448 -18.89 -15.36 -5.59
N LEU A 449 -18.20 -16.49 -5.58
CA LEU A 449 -18.50 -17.63 -6.45
C LEU A 449 -19.90 -18.18 -6.16
N ALA A 450 -20.27 -18.39 -4.89
CA ALA A 450 -21.61 -18.85 -4.53
C ALA A 450 -22.72 -17.91 -5.02
N GLN A 451 -22.51 -16.59 -4.92
CA GLN A 451 -23.42 -15.59 -5.48
C GLN A 451 -23.53 -15.68 -7.02
N LEU A 452 -22.44 -15.96 -7.72
CA LEU A 452 -22.42 -16.15 -9.18
C LEU A 452 -23.12 -17.45 -9.60
N HIS A 453 -22.85 -18.56 -8.91
CA HIS A 453 -23.53 -19.84 -9.12
C HIS A 453 -25.05 -19.72 -8.91
N LEU A 454 -25.48 -19.06 -7.83
CA LEU A 454 -26.89 -18.80 -7.55
C LEU A 454 -27.58 -18.02 -8.70
N ARG A 455 -26.88 -17.06 -9.31
CA ARG A 455 -27.39 -16.28 -10.45
C ARG A 455 -27.52 -17.09 -11.74
N ARG A 456 -26.75 -18.17 -11.89
CA ARG A 456 -26.91 -19.14 -13.00
C ARG A 456 -28.01 -20.17 -12.72
N GLY A 457 -28.42 -20.31 -11.45
CA GLY A 457 -29.34 -21.35 -10.99
C GLY A 457 -28.63 -22.63 -10.52
N GLU A 458 -27.30 -22.57 -10.38
CA GLU A 458 -26.42 -23.60 -9.83
C GLU A 458 -26.48 -23.52 -8.30
N VAL A 459 -27.65 -23.85 -7.74
CA VAL A 459 -27.97 -23.59 -6.32
C VAL A 459 -27.20 -24.51 -5.38
N ASP A 460 -27.04 -25.77 -5.76
CA ASP A 460 -26.37 -26.76 -4.92
C ASP A 460 -24.84 -26.51 -4.89
N GLU A 461 -24.22 -26.16 -6.02
CA GLU A 461 -22.81 -25.77 -6.08
C GLU A 461 -22.55 -24.51 -5.25
N GLY A 462 -23.46 -23.53 -5.31
CA GLY A 462 -23.39 -22.34 -4.47
C GLY A 462 -23.50 -22.67 -2.98
N LEU A 463 -24.34 -23.65 -2.60
CA LEU A 463 -24.49 -24.07 -1.22
C LEU A 463 -23.27 -24.84 -0.70
N GLU A 464 -22.67 -25.69 -1.54
CA GLU A 464 -21.44 -26.43 -1.20
C GLU A 464 -20.29 -25.48 -0.86
N LEU A 465 -20.09 -24.43 -1.67
CA LEU A 465 -19.08 -23.40 -1.42
C LEU A 465 -19.27 -22.67 -0.08
N LEU A 466 -20.53 -22.52 0.37
CA LEU A 466 -20.87 -21.84 1.61
C LEU A 466 -20.85 -22.77 2.82
N ALA A 467 -21.08 -24.07 2.64
CA ALA A 467 -21.12 -25.06 3.72
C ALA A 467 -19.79 -25.11 4.49
N ASP A 468 -18.66 -25.02 3.77
CA ASP A 468 -17.32 -24.96 4.36
C ASP A 468 -17.12 -23.79 5.31
N LEU A 469 -17.79 -22.66 5.05
CA LEU A 469 -17.66 -21.44 5.86
C LEU A 469 -18.45 -21.52 7.18
N ARG A 470 -19.36 -22.50 7.32
CA ARG A 470 -20.18 -22.69 8.53
C ARG A 470 -19.44 -23.38 9.65
N GLN A 471 -18.46 -24.22 9.32
CA GLN A 471 -17.73 -24.94 10.34
C GLN A 471 -17.05 -23.91 11.25
N PRO A 472 -17.34 -23.91 12.57
CA PRO A 472 -16.67 -23.01 13.50
C PRO A 472 -15.20 -23.32 13.35
N GLN A 473 -14.45 -22.41 12.71
CA GLN A 473 -13.08 -22.68 12.31
C GLN A 473 -12.36 -23.29 13.50
N GLY A 474 -12.09 -24.58 13.42
CA GLY A 474 -11.34 -25.30 14.43
C GLY A 474 -9.93 -24.81 14.29
N ARG A 475 -9.65 -23.60 14.80
CA ARG A 475 -8.49 -22.77 14.49
C ARG A 475 -8.06 -22.97 13.03
N PHE A 476 -8.49 -22.11 12.11
CA PHE A 476 -7.59 -21.82 10.99
C PHE A 476 -6.26 -21.53 11.66
N ALA A 477 -5.33 -22.47 11.55
CA ALA A 477 -4.31 -22.70 12.56
C ALA A 477 -3.69 -21.35 12.84
N ALA A 478 -3.83 -20.87 14.08
CA ALA A 478 -3.30 -19.58 14.49
C ALA A 478 -1.78 -19.66 14.29
N GLY A 479 -1.32 -19.32 13.09
CA GLY A 479 -0.07 -19.81 12.52
C GLY A 479 -0.01 -21.35 12.40
N SER A 480 0.54 -21.84 11.30
CA SER A 480 1.41 -23.01 11.42
C SER A 480 2.47 -22.68 12.47
N GLU A 481 2.28 -23.13 13.73
CA GLU A 481 3.28 -23.10 14.81
C GLU A 481 4.60 -23.78 14.41
N THR A 482 4.64 -24.41 13.23
CA THR A 482 5.80 -25.07 12.62
C THR A 482 6.63 -24.21 11.66
N GLN A 483 6.28 -22.93 11.39
CA GLN A 483 7.29 -22.03 10.83
C GLN A 483 8.20 -21.56 11.98
N PRO A 484 9.47 -22.00 12.04
CA PRO A 484 10.37 -21.68 13.14
C PRO A 484 10.42 -20.17 13.28
N ALA A 485 10.12 -19.67 14.49
CA ALA A 485 10.06 -18.26 14.85
C ALA A 485 11.05 -17.43 14.01
N LEU A 486 10.55 -16.93 12.88
CA LEU A 486 11.32 -16.08 12.01
C LEU A 486 11.70 -14.87 12.87
N ARG A 487 12.97 -14.48 12.76
CA ARG A 487 13.65 -13.60 13.72
C ARG A 487 12.76 -12.37 13.98
N PRO A 488 12.75 -11.77 15.19
CA PRO A 488 11.90 -10.62 15.53
C PRO A 488 11.96 -9.44 14.52
N TRP A 489 13.00 -9.39 13.70
CA TRP A 489 13.21 -8.45 12.59
C TRP A 489 12.43 -8.77 11.29
N GLN A 490 11.73 -9.91 11.22
CA GLN A 490 10.99 -10.40 10.05
C GLN A 490 9.47 -10.43 10.26
N ARG A 491 8.96 -9.85 11.35
CA ARG A 491 7.52 -9.61 11.52
C ARG A 491 7.09 -8.48 10.58
N SER A 492 6.90 -8.80 9.30
CA SER A 492 5.95 -8.06 8.48
C SER A 492 4.56 -8.48 8.90
N ASP A 493 3.65 -7.52 9.04
CA ASP A 493 2.23 -7.85 9.16
C ASP A 493 1.80 -8.74 7.98
N GLU A 494 0.81 -9.59 8.20
CA GLU A 494 0.23 -10.40 7.14
C GLU A 494 -0.15 -9.48 5.96
N PRO A 495 0.28 -9.78 4.73
CA PRO A 495 -0.02 -9.00 3.53
C PRO A 495 -1.47 -8.51 3.46
N GLU A 496 -2.42 -9.34 3.88
CA GLU A 496 -3.85 -9.13 3.81
C GLU A 496 -4.36 -8.00 4.72
N SER A 497 -3.61 -7.66 5.77
CA SER A 497 -3.98 -6.63 6.74
C SER A 497 -4.07 -5.23 6.11
N SER A 498 -3.25 -4.95 5.10
CA SER A 498 -3.21 -3.64 4.45
C SER A 498 -4.44 -3.36 3.59
N LEU A 499 -5.09 -4.41 3.09
CA LEU A 499 -6.34 -4.34 2.31
C LEU A 499 -7.55 -3.90 3.15
N GLY A 500 -7.44 -3.92 4.49
CA GLY A 500 -8.58 -3.68 5.37
C GLY A 500 -9.66 -4.76 5.27
N PHE A 501 -9.25 -5.99 4.94
CA PHE A 501 -10.13 -7.13 4.79
C PHE A 501 -10.68 -7.58 6.14
N ASP A 502 -12.02 -7.63 6.28
CA ASP A 502 -12.69 -8.19 7.46
C ASP A 502 -13.29 -9.58 7.13
N PRO A 503 -12.61 -10.69 7.49
CA PRO A 503 -13.13 -12.03 7.23
C PRO A 503 -14.47 -12.30 7.94
N GLN A 504 -14.74 -11.64 9.07
CA GLN A 504 -15.97 -11.84 9.83
C GLN A 504 -17.19 -11.23 9.14
N TRP A 505 -16.99 -10.13 8.40
CA TRP A 505 -18.04 -9.59 7.54
C TRP A 505 -18.42 -10.59 6.45
N TYR A 506 -17.45 -11.12 5.71
CA TYR A 506 -17.70 -12.08 4.63
C TYR A 506 -18.34 -13.38 5.13
N ARG A 507 -17.96 -13.89 6.30
CA ARG A 507 -18.61 -15.08 6.87
C ARG A 507 -20.05 -14.86 7.26
N ARG A 508 -20.37 -13.70 7.84
CA ARG A 508 -21.76 -13.36 8.18
C ARG A 508 -22.61 -13.28 6.93
N GLU A 509 -22.08 -12.67 5.88
CA GLU A 509 -22.78 -12.59 4.60
C GLU A 509 -22.94 -13.96 3.94
N ALA A 510 -21.90 -14.82 4.02
CA ALA A 510 -21.99 -16.20 3.58
C ALA A 510 -23.03 -17.01 4.36
N GLN A 511 -23.11 -16.85 5.68
CA GLN A 511 -24.11 -17.52 6.50
C GLN A 511 -25.53 -17.06 6.16
N ARG A 512 -25.74 -15.75 5.95
CA ARG A 512 -27.04 -15.22 5.48
C ARG A 512 -27.46 -15.82 4.15
N LEU A 513 -26.53 -15.87 3.20
CA LEU A 513 -26.78 -16.45 1.89
C LEU A 513 -27.07 -17.95 1.99
N TYR A 514 -26.31 -18.67 2.82
CA TYR A 514 -26.53 -20.10 3.07
C TYR A 514 -27.93 -20.36 3.63
N GLU A 515 -28.35 -19.65 4.67
CA GLU A 515 -29.68 -19.82 5.29
C GLU A 515 -30.79 -19.52 4.30
N LEU A 516 -30.65 -18.44 3.52
CA LEU A 516 -31.60 -18.07 2.46
C LEU A 516 -31.75 -19.19 1.42
N ILE A 517 -30.62 -19.72 0.90
CA ILE A 517 -30.64 -20.79 -0.09
C ILE A 517 -31.23 -22.06 0.52
N GLN A 518 -30.80 -22.45 1.72
CA GLN A 518 -31.22 -23.68 2.38
C GLN A 518 -32.72 -23.74 2.61
N ALA A 519 -33.34 -22.62 3.02
CA ALA A 519 -34.78 -22.53 3.26
C ALA A 519 -35.60 -22.56 1.96
N ASN A 520 -35.04 -22.06 0.85
CA ASN A 520 -35.81 -21.74 -0.35
C ASN A 520 -35.49 -22.61 -1.59
N ARG A 521 -34.44 -23.45 -1.55
CA ARG A 521 -33.99 -24.22 -2.73
C ARG A 521 -34.94 -25.30 -3.21
N TYR A 522 -35.81 -25.81 -2.33
CA TYR A 522 -36.73 -26.92 -2.63
C TYR A 522 -38.18 -26.44 -2.80
N ASP A 523 -38.38 -25.31 -3.47
CA ASP A 523 -39.71 -24.85 -3.82
C ASP A 523 -40.36 -25.83 -4.80
N VAL A 524 -41.44 -26.49 -4.36
CA VAL A 524 -42.13 -27.54 -5.13
C VAL A 524 -42.73 -27.00 -6.43
N ARG A 525 -43.12 -25.73 -6.46
CA ARG A 525 -43.87 -25.13 -7.57
C ARG A 525 -42.97 -24.42 -8.56
N TYR A 526 -42.00 -23.66 -8.07
CA TYR A 526 -41.16 -22.79 -8.89
C TYR A 526 -39.70 -23.26 -8.98
N GLY A 527 -39.33 -24.30 -8.23
CA GLY A 527 -37.95 -24.79 -8.16
C GLY A 527 -37.01 -23.67 -7.71
N THR A 528 -35.86 -23.56 -8.37
CA THR A 528 -34.83 -22.56 -8.04
C THR A 528 -35.05 -21.20 -8.71
N ALA A 529 -36.09 -21.03 -9.52
CA ALA A 529 -36.30 -19.82 -10.31
C ALA A 529 -36.43 -18.53 -9.46
N PRO A 530 -37.22 -18.50 -8.36
CA PRO A 530 -37.34 -17.29 -7.53
C PRO A 530 -35.99 -16.86 -6.93
N LEU A 531 -35.21 -17.83 -6.44
CA LEU A 531 -33.88 -17.58 -5.87
C LEU A 531 -32.90 -17.02 -6.90
N ARG A 532 -32.85 -17.64 -8.09
CA ARG A 532 -32.00 -17.18 -9.20
C ARG A 532 -32.35 -15.76 -9.62
N GLU A 533 -33.64 -15.47 -9.77
CA GLU A 533 -34.10 -14.13 -10.16
C GLU A 533 -33.79 -13.11 -9.07
N LEU A 534 -34.05 -13.41 -7.79
CA LEU A 534 -33.69 -12.53 -6.68
C LEU A 534 -32.18 -12.23 -6.65
N ALA A 535 -31.33 -13.25 -6.80
CA ALA A 535 -29.88 -13.09 -6.86
C ALA A 535 -29.41 -12.30 -8.09
N GLY A 536 -30.20 -12.34 -9.17
CA GLY A 536 -29.98 -11.57 -10.39
C GLY A 536 -30.27 -10.08 -10.23
N LEU A 537 -31.03 -9.67 -9.22
CA LEU A 537 -31.35 -8.28 -8.98
C LEU A 537 -30.24 -7.57 -8.20
N ASP A 538 -29.93 -6.34 -8.62
CA ASP A 538 -28.87 -5.52 -8.03
C ASP A 538 -29.50 -4.52 -7.04
N PRO A 539 -29.24 -4.65 -5.72
CA PRO A 539 -29.89 -3.84 -4.70
C PRO A 539 -29.50 -2.36 -4.78
N HIS A 540 -28.49 -2.01 -5.57
CA HIS A 540 -28.01 -0.65 -5.76
C HIS A 540 -28.58 0.06 -6.99
N ARG A 541 -29.38 -0.64 -7.81
CA ARG A 541 -30.00 -0.03 -8.99
C ARG A 541 -31.21 0.83 -8.63
N PRO A 542 -31.46 1.92 -9.38
CA PRO A 542 -32.74 2.61 -9.34
C PRO A 542 -33.88 1.63 -9.66
N GLY A 543 -34.98 1.72 -8.92
CA GLY A 543 -36.14 0.85 -9.11
C GLY A 543 -36.03 -0.53 -8.46
N TRP A 544 -35.01 -0.79 -7.62
CA TRP A 544 -34.88 -2.02 -6.81
C TRP A 544 -36.19 -2.44 -6.13
N ARG A 545 -36.86 -1.50 -5.45
CA ARG A 545 -38.15 -1.73 -4.79
C ARG A 545 -39.24 -2.22 -5.77
N ASN A 546 -39.31 -1.66 -6.98
CA ASN A 546 -40.28 -2.06 -7.99
C ASN A 546 -39.95 -3.43 -8.57
N GLN A 547 -38.66 -3.76 -8.71
CA GLN A 547 -38.22 -5.08 -9.16
C GLN A 547 -38.59 -6.17 -8.14
N LEU A 548 -38.42 -5.90 -6.84
CA LEU A 548 -38.89 -6.80 -5.78
C LEU A 548 -40.40 -7.01 -5.82
N LEU A 549 -41.19 -5.96 -6.03
CA LEU A 549 -42.64 -6.07 -6.14
C LEU A 549 -43.06 -6.88 -7.37
N GLY A 550 -42.39 -6.67 -8.51
CA GLY A 550 -42.59 -7.47 -9.72
C GLY A 550 -42.22 -8.93 -9.53
N LEU A 551 -41.18 -9.22 -8.74
CA LEU A 551 -40.78 -10.57 -8.38
C LEU A 551 -41.82 -11.25 -7.46
N ALA A 552 -42.32 -10.54 -6.44
CA ALA A 552 -43.39 -11.01 -5.56
C ALA A 552 -44.67 -11.31 -6.35
N ALA A 553 -45.05 -10.45 -7.30
CA ALA A 553 -46.23 -10.66 -8.14
C ALA A 553 -46.07 -11.87 -9.10
N ARG A 554 -44.85 -12.17 -9.52
CA ARG A 554 -44.55 -13.33 -10.38
C ARG A 554 -44.56 -14.65 -9.60
N TYR A 555 -44.20 -14.60 -8.32
CA TYR A 555 -44.04 -15.77 -7.45
C TYR A 555 -44.83 -15.62 -6.13
N PRO A 556 -46.16 -15.45 -6.19
CA PRO A 556 -46.97 -15.10 -5.01
C PRO A 556 -47.05 -16.20 -3.94
N ASP A 557 -46.74 -17.43 -4.33
CA ASP A 557 -46.82 -18.62 -3.46
C ASP A 557 -45.45 -19.32 -3.33
N ALA A 558 -44.36 -18.62 -3.67
CA ALA A 558 -43.03 -19.20 -3.51
C ALA A 558 -42.63 -19.25 -2.04
N LEU A 559 -41.78 -20.21 -1.67
CA LEU A 559 -41.16 -20.24 -0.33
C LEU A 559 -40.46 -18.91 -0.02
N LEU A 560 -39.83 -18.30 -1.03
CA LEU A 560 -39.07 -17.06 -0.95
C LEU A 560 -39.93 -15.80 -0.78
N TYR A 561 -41.26 -15.92 -0.80
CA TYR A 561 -42.17 -14.78 -0.90
C TYR A 561 -42.05 -13.83 0.29
N ASP A 562 -41.95 -14.34 1.51
CA ASP A 562 -41.76 -13.54 2.72
C ASP A 562 -40.40 -12.81 2.70
N ASN A 563 -39.30 -13.45 2.26
CA ASN A 563 -38.00 -12.79 2.13
C ASN A 563 -38.05 -11.62 1.13
N ILE A 564 -38.80 -11.77 0.02
CA ILE A 564 -38.97 -10.71 -0.98
C ILE A 564 -39.72 -9.52 -0.34
N LEU A 565 -40.78 -9.78 0.42
CA LEU A 565 -41.55 -8.73 1.09
C LEU A 565 -40.75 -8.02 2.18
N VAL A 566 -39.94 -8.74 2.96
CA VAL A 566 -39.06 -8.14 3.98
C VAL A 566 -38.03 -7.20 3.33
N ARG A 567 -37.39 -7.63 2.23
CA ARG A 567 -36.45 -6.76 1.47
C ARG A 567 -37.15 -5.58 0.82
N TRP A 568 -38.39 -5.77 0.36
CA TRP A 568 -39.20 -4.68 -0.19
C TRP A 568 -39.52 -3.66 0.91
N ALA A 569 -39.96 -4.10 2.09
CA ALA A 569 -40.21 -3.25 3.24
C ALA A 569 -38.96 -2.44 3.61
N ASP A 570 -37.80 -3.11 3.80
CA ASP A 570 -36.54 -2.45 4.19
C ASP A 570 -36.02 -1.45 3.14
N SER A 571 -36.38 -1.61 1.87
CA SER A 571 -36.01 -0.65 0.82
C SER A 571 -36.75 0.69 0.89
N ASN A 572 -37.71 0.88 1.81
CA ASN A 572 -38.47 2.13 1.92
C ASN A 572 -37.60 3.27 2.44
N SER A 573 -37.49 4.37 1.69
CA SER A 573 -36.73 5.55 2.16
C SER A 573 -37.40 6.24 3.36
N ASP A 574 -38.73 6.17 3.44
CA ASP A 574 -39.48 6.68 4.60
C ASP A 574 -39.33 5.71 5.77
N ARG A 575 -38.85 6.23 6.88
CA ARG A 575 -38.49 5.45 8.07
C ARG A 575 -39.71 4.86 8.77
N ASP A 576 -40.80 5.60 8.87
CA ASP A 576 -41.98 5.17 9.61
C ASP A 576 -42.77 4.15 8.80
N GLN A 577 -42.91 4.39 7.50
CA GLN A 577 -43.47 3.40 6.58
C GLN A 577 -42.62 2.12 6.52
N ARG A 578 -41.28 2.24 6.58
CA ARG A 578 -40.39 1.08 6.68
C ARG A 578 -40.70 0.26 7.94
N ALA A 579 -40.84 0.93 9.08
CA ALA A 579 -41.14 0.26 10.36
C ALA A 579 -42.49 -0.46 10.32
N GLU A 580 -43.53 0.22 9.83
CA GLU A 580 -44.88 -0.33 9.68
C GLU A 580 -44.90 -1.54 8.74
N GLN A 581 -44.20 -1.46 7.59
CA GLN A 581 -44.12 -2.55 6.62
C GLN A 581 -43.36 -3.76 7.18
N LEU A 582 -42.26 -3.54 7.92
CA LEU A 582 -41.53 -4.62 8.59
C LEU A 582 -42.38 -5.28 9.69
N GLU A 583 -43.14 -4.48 10.44
CA GLU A 583 -44.05 -4.99 11.47
C GLU A 583 -45.19 -5.82 10.88
N ALA A 584 -45.73 -5.40 9.72
CA ALA A 584 -46.66 -6.20 8.95
C ALA A 584 -46.04 -7.55 8.53
N CYS A 585 -44.80 -7.56 8.02
CA CYS A 585 -44.12 -8.80 7.66
C CYS A 585 -43.97 -9.75 8.87
N VAL A 586 -43.61 -9.25 10.05
CA VAL A 586 -43.49 -10.08 11.27
C VAL A 586 -44.83 -10.67 11.68
N ARG A 587 -45.92 -9.92 11.56
CA ARG A 587 -47.28 -10.37 11.90
C ARG A 587 -47.82 -11.38 10.88
N ASP A 588 -47.58 -11.13 9.60
CA ASP A 588 -48.16 -11.91 8.52
C ASP A 588 -47.35 -13.21 8.27
N PHE A 589 -46.06 -13.23 8.61
CA PHE A 589 -45.15 -14.39 8.47
C PHE A 589 -44.44 -14.75 9.80
N PRO A 590 -45.17 -15.06 10.89
CA PRO A 590 -44.56 -15.28 12.21
C PRO A 590 -43.70 -16.54 12.30
N HIS A 591 -43.86 -17.46 11.33
CA HIS A 591 -43.13 -18.72 11.21
C HIS A 591 -42.31 -18.83 9.91
N GLY A 592 -42.29 -17.78 9.08
CA GLY A 592 -41.50 -17.75 7.85
C GLY A 592 -40.00 -17.69 8.15
N ASP A 593 -39.17 -18.12 7.21
CA ASP A 593 -37.71 -18.03 7.35
C ASP A 593 -37.23 -16.57 7.34
N ALA A 594 -38.00 -15.64 6.75
CA ALA A 594 -37.71 -14.21 6.81
C ALA A 594 -38.09 -13.54 8.15
N ALA A 595 -38.77 -14.22 9.07
CA ALA A 595 -39.26 -13.64 10.32
C ALA A 595 -38.11 -13.07 11.18
N ALA A 596 -37.01 -13.82 11.27
CA ALA A 596 -35.82 -13.40 12.02
C ALA A 596 -35.18 -12.14 11.42
N GLU A 597 -35.09 -12.06 10.09
CA GLU A 597 -34.59 -10.87 9.39
C GLU A 597 -35.49 -9.66 9.65
N ALA A 598 -36.81 -9.81 9.47
CA ALA A 598 -37.77 -8.73 9.66
C ALA A 598 -37.72 -8.16 11.07
N MET A 599 -37.70 -9.02 12.09
CA MET A 599 -37.60 -8.61 13.49
C MET A 599 -36.26 -7.93 13.79
N PHE A 600 -35.14 -8.45 13.26
CA PHE A 600 -33.83 -7.83 13.42
C PHE A 600 -33.77 -6.42 12.80
N ARG A 601 -34.23 -6.26 11.56
CA ARG A 601 -34.27 -4.97 10.85
C ARG A 601 -35.14 -3.96 11.56
N LEU A 602 -36.30 -4.39 12.05
CA LEU A 602 -37.21 -3.54 12.83
C LEU A 602 -36.58 -3.11 14.16
N ALA A 603 -35.88 -4.02 14.84
CA ALA A 603 -35.13 -3.71 16.05
C ALA A 603 -34.00 -2.69 15.78
N GLU A 604 -33.18 -2.90 14.74
CA GLU A 604 -32.14 -1.94 14.33
C GLU A 604 -32.75 -0.57 14.01
N LEU A 605 -33.84 -0.54 13.24
CA LEU A 605 -34.54 0.69 12.92
C LEU A 605 -34.94 1.43 14.19
N ARG A 606 -35.66 0.79 15.12
CA ARG A 606 -36.10 1.40 16.40
C ARG A 606 -34.92 1.90 17.25
N THR A 607 -33.80 1.17 17.31
CA THR A 607 -32.60 1.63 18.05
C THR A 607 -31.97 2.90 17.50
N GLN A 608 -32.16 3.19 16.21
CA GLN A 608 -31.59 4.37 15.54
C GLN A 608 -32.54 5.59 15.55
N ALA A 609 -33.60 5.58 16.36
CA ALA A 609 -34.57 6.68 16.41
C ALA A 609 -33.92 8.01 16.83
N ARG A 610 -34.46 9.11 16.28
CA ARG A 610 -34.06 10.49 16.59
C ARG A 610 -35.31 11.27 16.93
N GLY A 611 -35.23 12.19 17.89
CA GLY A 611 -36.35 13.03 18.33
C GLY A 611 -36.68 12.84 19.82
N ASP A 612 -37.81 13.42 20.25
CA ASP A 612 -38.20 13.49 21.66
C ASP A 612 -38.46 12.09 22.28
N ASP A 613 -38.91 11.13 21.47
CA ASP A 613 -39.17 9.72 21.88
C ASP A 613 -37.96 8.78 21.68
N GLN A 614 -36.75 9.33 21.51
CA GLN A 614 -35.56 8.55 21.18
C GLN A 614 -35.27 7.44 22.20
N GLU A 615 -35.37 7.72 23.50
CA GLU A 615 -35.05 6.72 24.53
C GLU A 615 -36.08 5.60 24.58
N ALA A 616 -37.38 5.92 24.46
CA ALA A 616 -38.43 4.92 24.43
C ALA A 616 -38.28 3.96 23.24
N HIS A 617 -38.04 4.49 22.04
CA HIS A 617 -37.78 3.68 20.85
C HIS A 617 -36.48 2.90 20.94
N ARG A 618 -35.44 3.46 21.57
CA ARG A 618 -34.18 2.76 21.80
C ARG A 618 -34.38 1.55 22.70
N GLN A 619 -35.10 1.71 23.82
CA GLN A 619 -35.42 0.62 24.74
C GLN A 619 -36.29 -0.45 24.08
N GLU A 620 -37.28 -0.05 23.28
CA GLU A 620 -38.09 -0.97 22.48
C GLU A 620 -37.23 -1.76 21.49
N GLY A 621 -36.34 -1.09 20.76
CA GLY A 621 -35.41 -1.72 19.83
C GLY A 621 -34.49 -2.73 20.51
N ILE A 622 -33.94 -2.38 21.69
CA ILE A 622 -33.11 -3.31 22.50
C ILE A 622 -33.93 -4.52 22.96
N LYS A 623 -35.17 -4.31 23.41
CA LYS A 623 -36.07 -5.40 23.82
C LYS A 623 -36.32 -6.37 22.66
N ARG A 624 -36.66 -5.85 21.48
CA ARG A 624 -36.86 -6.67 20.27
C ARG A 624 -35.57 -7.37 19.84
N MET A 625 -34.42 -6.70 19.94
CA MET A 625 -33.12 -7.32 19.64
C MET A 625 -32.83 -8.53 20.55
N ARG A 626 -33.19 -8.44 21.84
CA ARG A 626 -33.08 -9.57 22.79
C ARG A 626 -34.00 -10.72 22.41
N GLU A 627 -35.23 -10.40 22.03
CA GLU A 627 -36.19 -11.40 21.54
C GLU A 627 -35.66 -12.12 20.29
N VAL A 628 -35.04 -11.41 19.34
CA VAL A 628 -34.42 -12.03 18.17
C VAL A 628 -33.27 -12.97 18.56
N ALA A 629 -32.41 -12.54 19.49
CA ALA A 629 -31.30 -13.35 19.97
C ALA A 629 -31.77 -14.62 20.72
N GLU A 630 -32.84 -14.52 21.50
CA GLU A 630 -33.40 -15.64 22.28
C GLU A 630 -34.18 -16.62 21.38
N ARG A 631 -35.06 -16.09 20.52
CA ARG A 631 -35.95 -16.91 19.68
C ARG A 631 -35.24 -17.53 18.48
N PHE A 632 -34.26 -16.84 17.91
CA PHE A 632 -33.56 -17.24 16.68
C PHE A 632 -32.06 -17.40 16.87
N GLY A 633 -31.59 -17.74 18.08
CA GLY A 633 -30.16 -17.77 18.43
C GLY A 633 -29.28 -18.65 17.53
N GLU A 634 -29.86 -19.65 16.86
CA GLU A 634 -29.15 -20.52 15.91
C GLU A 634 -28.98 -19.90 14.51
N THR A 635 -29.81 -18.91 14.15
CA THR A 635 -29.76 -18.22 12.86
C THR A 635 -28.69 -17.13 12.83
N CYS A 636 -28.29 -16.71 11.64
CA CYS A 636 -27.37 -15.58 11.48
C CYS A 636 -27.89 -14.28 12.09
N TRP A 637 -29.21 -14.07 12.06
CA TRP A 637 -29.86 -12.88 12.59
C TRP A 637 -29.89 -12.87 14.12
N GLY A 638 -30.12 -14.03 14.76
CA GLY A 638 -30.01 -14.18 16.21
C GLY A 638 -28.59 -13.95 16.71
N GLN A 639 -27.58 -14.47 16.01
CA GLN A 639 -26.18 -14.25 16.34
C GLN A 639 -25.76 -12.78 16.17
N GLU A 640 -26.20 -12.12 15.10
CA GLU A 640 -25.95 -10.69 14.88
C GLU A 640 -26.67 -9.84 15.93
N ALA A 641 -27.91 -10.18 16.31
CA ALA A 641 -28.66 -9.54 17.38
C ALA A 641 -27.90 -9.64 18.72
N ALA A 642 -27.43 -10.82 19.08
CA ALA A 642 -26.62 -11.04 20.29
C ALA A 642 -25.33 -10.20 20.28
N ARG A 643 -24.66 -10.09 19.13
CA ARG A 643 -23.46 -9.26 18.96
C ARG A 643 -23.78 -7.78 19.15
N ARG A 644 -24.85 -7.28 18.51
CA ARG A 644 -25.29 -5.89 18.63
C ARG A 644 -25.69 -5.55 20.06
N LEU A 645 -26.34 -6.46 20.79
CA LEU A 645 -26.67 -6.28 22.20
C LEU A 645 -25.41 -6.09 23.06
N ARG A 646 -24.33 -6.84 22.83
CA ARG A 646 -23.06 -6.64 23.57
C ARG A 646 -22.46 -5.25 23.36
N ILE A 647 -22.69 -4.64 22.19
CA ILE A 647 -22.22 -3.28 21.87
C ILE A 647 -23.14 -2.24 22.52
N LEU A 648 -24.45 -2.44 22.44
CA LEU A 648 -25.46 -1.50 22.96
C LEU A 648 -25.59 -1.53 24.48
N GLN A 649 -25.32 -2.69 25.08
CA GLN A 649 -25.37 -2.97 26.51
C GLN A 649 -24.07 -3.69 26.88
N PRO A 650 -22.93 -2.97 26.95
CA PRO A 650 -21.70 -3.57 27.40
C PRO A 650 -21.94 -4.20 28.78
N PRO A 651 -21.44 -5.44 29.02
CA PRO A 651 -21.62 -6.08 30.31
C PRO A 651 -21.13 -5.12 31.39
N ALA A 652 -21.94 -4.94 32.45
CA ALA A 652 -21.54 -4.12 33.59
C ALA A 652 -20.14 -4.57 33.99
N GLU A 653 -19.18 -3.64 33.90
CA GLU A 653 -17.77 -3.92 34.19
C GLU A 653 -17.74 -4.64 35.54
N PRO A 654 -17.21 -5.89 35.62
CA PRO A 654 -17.28 -6.67 36.84
C PRO A 654 -16.70 -5.78 37.93
N ALA A 655 -17.53 -5.41 38.91
CA ALA A 655 -17.18 -4.41 39.91
C ALA A 655 -15.77 -4.69 40.39
N SER A 656 -14.83 -3.77 40.11
CA SER A 656 -13.40 -3.95 40.39
C SER A 656 -13.29 -4.59 41.77
N PRO A 657 -12.68 -5.79 41.89
CA PRO A 657 -12.63 -6.50 43.15
C PRO A 657 -12.12 -5.51 44.18
N THR A 658 -13.00 -5.15 45.13
CA THR A 658 -12.75 -4.15 46.16
C THR A 658 -11.35 -4.37 46.68
N ALA A 659 -10.48 -3.38 46.49
CA ALA A 659 -9.10 -3.44 46.92
C ALA A 659 -9.07 -3.97 48.35
N VAL A 660 -8.47 -5.15 48.52
CA VAL A 660 -8.26 -5.73 49.84
C VAL A 660 -7.51 -4.67 50.64
N PRO A 661 -8.06 -4.18 51.76
CA PRO A 661 -7.38 -3.16 52.56
C PRO A 661 -6.02 -3.72 53.04
N PRO A 662 -4.99 -2.85 53.12
CA PRO A 662 -3.60 -3.25 53.37
C PRO A 662 -3.38 -3.94 54.71
#